data_AF-A0A565C609-F1
#
_entry.id   AF-A0A565C609-F1
#
_cell.length_a   1.000
_cell.length_b   1.000
_cell.length_c   1.000
_cell.angle_alpha   90.00
_cell.angle_beta   90.00
_cell.angle_gamma   90.00
#
_symmetry.space_group_name_H-M   'P 1'
#
loop_
_entity.id
_entity.type
_entity.pdbx_description
1 polymer ?
#
loop_
_entity_poly.entity_id
_entity_poly.type
_entity_poly.pdbx_seq_one_letter_code
_entity_poly.pdbx_strand_id
1 'polypeptide(L)'
;MLTEKQQEDRDIHEAKKKTIQIQNAMGLGILASRAIRPASRLLHPQTTNFFLRRTIVSKPELQSPEAAAVSQPEPPNQILPPRNPVGGARVHFSNPEDAIEVFVDGHAVKIPKGFTVLQACEVAGVDIPRFCYHSRLSIAGNCRMCLVEVEKSPKPVASCAMPALPGMKIKTDTPIAKKAREGVMEFLLMNHPLDCPICDQGGECDLQDQSMAFGSDRGRFTEMKRSVVDKNLGPLVKTVMTRCIQCTRCVRFASEVAGVEDLGMLGRGSGEEIGTYVEKLMTSELAGNVIDICPVGALTSKPFAFKARNWELKGTETIDVSDAVGSNIRVDSRGPEVMRIIPRLNEDINEEWISDKTRFCYDGLKRQRLSDPMIRDSDGRFKAVSWRDALAVVGDIIHQVKSDEIVGVAGQLSDAESMMVLKDFVNRMGSDNVWCEGTAVGVDADLRYSYLMNTSISGLENADLFLLVGTQPRVEAAMVNARICKTVRASNAKVAYIGPPAEFNYDCKHLGTGPDTLKEIAEGRHPFCSALKNAKNPAIIVGAGIFNRTDKDAILSAVESISQANNVVRPDWNGLNFLLLYAAQAAALDLGLIQRSAKALESAKFVYLMGADDVDVDKIPKDAFVVYQGHHGDKAVYRANVILPASAFTEKEGTYENTEGFTQQTVPAVPTVGDARDDWKIVRALSEVSGVKLPYNSIEGVRSRIKSVAPNLVCADEREPAVFGPSLKPECKETMSTMPFQTVVENFYMTNSITRASKIMAQCSAVLLKKSSLKQRDENPATKLLGNGIESETNPAAIGQDLLNDEIVSEHLTRNIQFFDLESQRKVTGSYVVVIGLGGVGSHAASMLLRSGVGKLLLVDFDQVSLSSLNRHSVATRADVGIPKAVCLKKHFSSIFPECHVEAKVMLYDTSSEEEILSGNPDFVLDCIDNIDTKVALLAACVKRGLKVLSATGAGARADPTRIRVADIRESTIDPLSRSVRHRLRREHSIEGGIPVVFSLEKPKVKLLPFKGTNGEDENPSDYQVVPGFRVRIIPVLGTIPAIFGQIMASYVITQLAGVQVQMEPIVNLDLDHYRTLHQRLIEHEETVYGTSAEVQVDVEEVMYIVKELWHGRSARDQAAKDVGRGMWRAMNELMLIRWDAKKPASVSNLILLKFKEADEHEAKTIEEVKEREADFFEKVSCVLKKAELDFCV
;
A
#
# COMPACT_ATOMS: atom_id res chain seq x y z
N MET A 1 -40.19 56.03 -0.57
CA MET A 1 -40.88 57.31 -0.83
C MET A 1 -42.03 57.04 -1.78
N LEU A 2 -43.12 57.81 -1.66
CA LEU A 2 -44.06 58.20 -2.74
C LEU A 2 -44.68 57.11 -3.65
N THR A 3 -46.02 57.01 -3.56
CA THR A 3 -47.01 56.95 -4.68
C THR A 3 -46.78 56.00 -5.87
N GLU A 4 -47.72 55.16 -6.34
CA GLU A 4 -49.13 54.87 -6.00
C GLU A 4 -49.53 53.57 -6.78
N LYS A 5 -50.67 52.87 -6.61
CA LYS A 5 -51.91 53.00 -5.79
C LYS A 5 -52.18 51.62 -5.09
N GLN A 6 -53.07 51.46 -4.11
CA GLN A 6 -54.54 51.19 -4.18
C GLN A 6 -54.96 50.19 -5.29
N GLN A 7 -55.80 49.18 -5.03
CA GLN A 7 -56.90 49.05 -4.05
C GLN A 7 -57.21 47.52 -3.86
N GLU A 8 -57.75 46.93 -2.79
CA GLU A 8 -58.09 47.22 -1.36
C GLU A 8 -58.62 45.86 -0.74
N ASP A 9 -58.77 45.54 0.56
CA ASP A 9 -58.44 46.17 1.86
C ASP A 9 -58.56 45.12 3.03
N ARG A 10 -58.14 45.48 4.27
CA ARG A 10 -58.67 45.07 5.63
C ARG A 10 -58.58 43.60 6.17
N ASP A 11 -58.45 43.33 7.49
CA ASP A 11 -58.21 44.22 8.67
C ASP A 11 -57.70 43.50 9.96
N ILE A 12 -57.06 44.27 10.87
CA ILE A 12 -57.11 44.21 12.38
C ILE A 12 -56.61 42.93 13.13
N HIS A 13 -55.82 42.96 14.23
CA HIS A 13 -55.25 44.04 15.06
C HIS A 13 -53.90 43.67 15.75
N GLU A 14 -53.29 44.64 16.47
CA GLU A 14 -51.98 44.53 17.16
C GLU A 14 -52.00 45.09 18.60
N ALA A 15 -51.15 44.59 19.52
CA ALA A 15 -50.67 45.36 20.67
C ALA A 15 -49.25 44.95 21.16
N LYS A 16 -48.41 45.94 21.54
CA LYS A 16 -47.05 45.76 22.10
C LYS A 16 -46.88 46.48 23.45
N LYS A 17 -45.95 46.04 24.32
CA LYS A 17 -45.12 46.94 25.17
C LYS A 17 -43.89 46.28 25.81
N LYS A 18 -42.89 47.10 26.17
CA LYS A 18 -41.65 46.76 26.92
C LYS A 18 -41.71 47.35 28.34
N THR A 19 -41.00 46.72 29.30
CA THR A 19 -40.34 47.24 30.54
C THR A 19 -39.79 45.99 31.27
N ILE A 20 -38.48 45.72 31.41
CA ILE A 20 -37.41 46.33 32.24
C ILE A 20 -37.43 45.91 33.74
N GLN A 21 -36.26 45.42 34.21
CA GLN A 21 -35.74 45.28 35.60
C GLN A 21 -36.10 44.08 36.55
N ILE A 22 -35.01 43.49 37.10
CA ILE A 22 -34.72 43.17 38.52
C ILE A 22 -35.14 41.82 39.19
N GLN A 23 -34.07 41.05 39.53
CA GLN A 23 -33.79 40.22 40.74
C GLN A 23 -34.63 39.02 41.23
N ASN A 24 -33.88 37.90 41.38
CA ASN A 24 -33.74 37.02 42.56
C ASN A 24 -34.85 36.05 43.05
N ALA A 25 -34.36 34.90 43.55
CA ALA A 25 -35.00 33.92 44.48
C ALA A 25 -36.23 33.15 43.95
N MET A 26 -36.54 31.91 44.36
CA MET A 26 -35.85 30.79 45.07
C MET A 26 -36.59 29.50 44.61
N GLY A 27 -36.19 28.24 44.82
CA GLY A 27 -35.12 27.65 45.64
C GLY A 27 -35.66 26.46 46.46
N LEU A 28 -35.29 25.21 46.11
CA LEU A 28 -35.66 23.94 46.76
C LEU A 28 -34.64 22.85 46.30
N GLY A 29 -34.18 21.88 47.10
CA GLY A 29 -34.39 21.62 48.53
C GLY A 29 -33.33 20.66 49.13
N ILE A 30 -32.74 21.11 50.24
CA ILE A 30 -31.71 20.54 51.14
C ILE A 30 -31.94 19.09 51.64
N LEU A 31 -30.85 18.32 51.84
CA LEU A 31 -30.55 17.42 52.99
C LEU A 31 -29.00 17.24 53.07
N ALA A 32 -28.29 17.73 54.10
CA ALA A 32 -27.93 17.08 55.39
C ALA A 32 -26.76 16.04 55.30
N SER A 33 -25.72 15.98 56.16
CA SER A 33 -25.42 16.69 57.43
C SER A 33 -23.93 16.65 57.92
N ARG A 34 -23.70 17.37 59.04
CA ARG A 34 -22.55 17.57 59.98
C ARG A 34 -21.69 16.33 60.42
N ALA A 35 -20.54 16.41 61.13
CA ALA A 35 -19.49 17.45 61.35
C ALA A 35 -18.29 16.99 62.27
N ILE A 36 -17.07 17.48 61.98
CA ILE A 36 -16.01 18.05 62.89
C ILE A 36 -15.27 17.19 63.99
N ARG A 37 -13.91 17.17 63.89
CA ARG A 37 -12.80 17.01 64.92
C ARG A 37 -12.49 15.61 65.55
N PRO A 38 -11.31 15.39 66.21
CA PRO A 38 -10.03 16.15 66.24
C PRO A 38 -8.68 15.35 66.16
N ALA A 39 -7.58 16.06 65.83
CA ALA A 39 -6.16 15.79 66.19
C ALA A 39 -5.47 14.48 65.63
N SER A 40 -4.14 14.30 65.60
CA SER A 40 -2.98 15.11 66.11
C SER A 40 -1.66 14.76 65.37
N ARG A 41 -0.72 15.73 65.23
CA ARG A 41 0.78 15.56 65.08
C ARG A 41 1.26 14.73 63.85
N LEU A 42 2.48 14.80 63.30
CA LEU A 42 3.71 15.65 63.36
C LEU A 42 4.47 15.30 62.04
N LEU A 43 5.03 16.19 61.21
CA LEU A 43 6.21 17.05 61.42
C LEU A 43 6.32 18.14 60.31
N HIS A 44 7.03 19.22 60.61
CA HIS A 44 7.61 20.24 59.70
C HIS A 44 9.16 20.20 59.93
N PRO A 45 10.04 21.17 59.55
CA PRO A 45 9.90 22.46 58.85
C PRO A 45 10.69 22.56 57.51
N GLN A 46 10.28 23.31 56.48
CA GLN A 46 10.36 24.77 56.21
C GLN A 46 11.64 25.29 55.52
N THR A 47 11.44 26.02 54.43
CA THR A 47 12.31 27.12 53.97
C THR A 47 11.88 28.46 54.61
N THR A 48 12.74 29.48 54.60
CA THR A 48 12.43 30.82 55.13
C THR A 48 12.36 31.89 54.02
N ASN A 49 11.23 32.59 53.96
CA ASN A 49 11.05 33.82 53.16
C ASN A 49 11.74 35.03 53.84
N PHE A 50 11.83 36.17 53.12
CA PHE A 50 11.31 37.43 53.67
C PHE A 50 10.80 38.40 52.59
N PHE A 51 9.78 39.19 52.95
CA PHE A 51 9.12 40.23 52.14
C PHE A 51 9.58 41.64 52.55
N LEU A 52 9.36 42.67 51.72
CA LEU A 52 8.58 43.86 52.11
C LEU A 52 8.18 44.77 50.91
N ARG A 53 7.48 45.88 51.19
CA ARG A 53 6.58 46.62 50.25
C ARG A 53 7.16 47.91 49.65
N ARG A 54 6.53 48.38 48.57
CA ARG A 54 6.70 49.70 47.93
C ARG A 54 6.04 50.85 48.72
N THR A 55 6.50 52.08 48.45
CA THR A 55 5.86 53.37 48.81
C THR A 55 5.80 54.28 47.57
N ILE A 56 5.06 55.40 47.61
CA ILE A 56 4.63 56.18 46.42
C ILE A 56 5.37 57.52 46.24
N VAL A 57 5.66 57.80 44.97
CA VAL A 57 6.08 59.04 44.26
C VAL A 57 5.99 60.39 44.99
N SER A 58 7.04 61.19 44.84
CA SER A 58 6.95 62.65 44.65
C SER A 58 7.95 63.16 43.58
N LYS A 59 7.63 64.30 42.97
CA LYS A 59 8.36 65.12 41.97
C LYS A 59 7.82 66.57 42.11
N PRO A 60 8.43 67.62 41.52
CA PRO A 60 9.63 67.67 40.67
C PRO A 60 10.70 68.66 41.16
N GLU A 61 11.82 68.79 40.44
CA GLU A 61 12.41 70.10 40.13
C GLU A 61 13.28 70.03 38.85
N LEU A 62 13.66 71.17 38.29
CA LEU A 62 14.29 71.28 36.96
C LEU A 62 15.79 71.60 37.05
N GLN A 63 16.58 71.04 36.12
CA GLN A 63 17.78 71.71 35.60
C GLN A 63 18.17 71.19 34.20
N SER A 64 18.57 72.13 33.34
CA SER A 64 19.26 71.93 32.05
C SER A 64 19.83 73.29 31.59
N PRO A 65 20.78 73.35 30.65
CA PRO A 65 21.48 72.28 29.94
C PRO A 65 23.03 72.35 30.15
N GLU A 66 23.80 71.80 29.21
CA GLU A 66 25.23 72.10 28.95
C GLU A 66 26.32 71.54 29.90
N ALA A 67 26.36 70.20 30.02
CA ALA A 67 27.59 69.44 30.33
C ALA A 67 27.61 68.09 29.58
N ALA A 68 27.53 68.10 28.25
CA ALA A 68 27.23 66.93 27.44
C ALA A 68 28.48 66.17 26.92
N ALA A 69 29.18 65.44 27.79
CA ALA A 69 30.19 64.45 27.40
C ALA A 69 30.41 63.34 28.46
N VAL A 70 30.68 62.12 27.97
CA VAL A 70 31.11 60.92 28.74
C VAL A 70 30.00 60.19 29.54
N SER A 71 30.18 58.87 29.68
CA SER A 71 29.32 57.87 30.37
C SER A 71 27.88 57.71 29.85
N GLN A 72 27.68 56.72 28.98
CA GLN A 72 26.42 55.95 28.98
C GLN A 72 26.45 54.97 30.16
N PRO A 73 25.30 54.66 30.80
CA PRO A 73 25.24 53.62 31.82
C PRO A 73 25.49 52.24 31.20
N GLU A 74 26.17 51.36 31.94
CA GLU A 74 26.23 49.94 31.58
C GLU A 74 24.82 49.34 31.52
N PRO A 75 24.51 48.47 30.56
CA PRO A 75 23.23 47.79 30.52
C PRO A 75 23.06 46.93 31.79
N PRO A 76 21.83 46.76 32.30
CA PRO A 76 21.60 45.88 33.44
C PRO A 76 22.05 44.45 33.11
N ASN A 77 22.47 43.71 34.13
CA ASN A 77 23.07 42.38 34.00
C ASN A 77 22.04 41.34 33.48
N GLN A 78 21.82 41.31 32.17
CA GLN A 78 20.81 40.50 31.51
C GLN A 78 21.37 39.11 31.16
N ILE A 79 20.77 38.07 31.75
CA ILE A 79 21.04 36.69 31.36
C ILE A 79 20.30 36.44 30.03
N LEU A 80 21.05 36.52 28.92
CA LEU A 80 20.54 36.15 27.60
C LEU A 80 20.44 34.61 27.48
N PRO A 81 19.44 34.07 26.76
CA PRO A 81 19.38 32.64 26.46
C PRO A 81 20.62 32.17 25.68
N PRO A 82 21.08 30.92 25.85
CA PRO A 82 22.13 30.34 25.03
C PRO A 82 21.61 30.17 23.59
N ARG A 83 22.00 31.08 22.69
CA ARG A 83 21.64 31.07 21.26
C ARG A 83 22.46 30.04 20.48
N ASN A 84 22.33 28.78 20.88
CA ASN A 84 22.93 27.64 20.21
C ASN A 84 22.27 27.41 18.84
N PRO A 85 22.97 26.77 17.87
CA PRO A 85 22.37 26.43 16.58
C PRO A 85 21.09 25.59 16.70
N VAL A 86 20.12 25.84 15.82
CA VAL A 86 18.88 25.05 15.69
C VAL A 86 19.23 23.58 15.53
N GLY A 87 18.59 22.71 16.33
CA GLY A 87 18.85 21.26 16.33
C GLY A 87 20.26 20.85 16.76
N GLY A 88 21.09 21.76 17.29
CA GLY A 88 22.49 21.48 17.58
C GLY A 88 23.38 21.34 16.34
N ALA A 89 22.95 21.88 15.19
CA ALA A 89 23.63 21.71 13.90
C ALA A 89 25.14 22.06 13.94
N ARG A 90 25.98 21.12 13.49
CA ARG A 90 27.44 21.29 13.40
C ARG A 90 27.80 22.29 12.30
N VAL A 91 28.41 23.42 12.67
CA VAL A 91 28.75 24.50 11.72
C VAL A 91 30.12 24.23 11.09
N HIS A 92 30.15 23.72 9.86
CA HIS A 92 31.39 23.39 9.17
C HIS A 92 32.05 24.64 8.53
N PHE A 93 33.12 25.12 9.15
CA PHE A 93 33.98 26.18 8.61
C PHE A 93 35.05 25.57 7.70
N SER A 94 35.04 25.91 6.41
CA SER A 94 36.08 25.49 5.43
C SER A 94 37.47 26.01 5.78
N ASN A 95 37.53 27.20 6.39
CA ASN A 95 38.65 27.72 7.16
C ASN A 95 38.08 28.70 8.22
N PRO A 96 38.79 28.99 9.32
CA PRO A 96 38.28 29.88 10.38
C PRO A 96 38.39 31.38 10.03
N GLU A 97 39.05 31.75 8.93
CA GLU A 97 39.37 33.13 8.56
C GLU A 97 38.29 33.78 7.68
N ASP A 98 37.66 33.00 6.79
CA ASP A 98 36.48 33.35 5.99
C ASP A 98 35.17 33.38 6.83
N ALA A 99 35.26 33.46 8.16
CA ALA A 99 34.14 33.54 9.06
C ALA A 99 33.45 34.93 8.97
N ILE A 100 32.37 35.01 8.20
CA ILE A 100 31.56 36.22 8.04
C ILE A 100 30.76 36.47 9.32
N GLU A 101 30.74 37.71 9.80
CA GLU A 101 29.86 38.16 10.88
C GLU A 101 28.58 38.80 10.32
N VAL A 102 27.42 38.35 10.82
CA VAL A 102 26.10 38.93 10.53
C VAL A 102 25.28 39.08 11.81
N PHE A 103 24.26 39.94 11.78
CA PHE A 103 23.42 40.23 12.94
C PHE A 103 22.01 39.64 12.74
N VAL A 104 21.64 38.65 13.56
CA VAL A 104 20.29 38.05 13.56
C VAL A 104 19.51 38.58 14.76
N ASP A 105 18.50 39.41 14.45
CA ASP A 105 17.67 40.11 15.44
C ASP A 105 18.49 40.95 16.43
N GLY A 106 19.58 41.54 15.93
CA GLY A 106 20.50 42.40 16.69
C GLY A 106 21.71 41.69 17.31
N HIS A 107 21.72 40.36 17.37
CA HIS A 107 22.84 39.60 17.94
C HIS A 107 23.81 39.16 16.83
N ALA A 108 25.11 39.37 17.04
CA ALA A 108 26.15 38.93 16.12
C ALA A 108 26.32 37.40 16.13
N VAL A 109 26.46 36.80 14.95
CA VAL A 109 26.86 35.40 14.75
C VAL A 109 27.92 35.30 13.65
N LYS A 110 28.84 34.36 13.83
CA LYS A 110 29.88 34.03 12.85
C LYS A 110 29.48 32.79 12.05
N ILE A 111 29.59 32.88 10.73
CA ILE A 111 29.13 31.86 9.78
C ILE A 111 30.17 31.64 8.68
N PRO A 112 30.27 30.44 8.08
CA PRO A 112 31.10 30.23 6.91
C PRO A 112 30.64 31.08 5.72
N LYS A 113 31.60 31.64 4.98
CA LYS A 113 31.38 32.35 3.71
C LYS A 113 30.59 31.49 2.72
N GLY A 114 29.54 32.10 2.14
CA GLY A 114 28.61 31.42 1.23
C GLY A 114 27.35 30.86 1.90
N PHE A 115 27.25 30.86 3.23
CA PHE A 115 26.00 30.52 3.93
C PHE A 115 24.84 31.41 3.48
N THR A 116 23.64 30.83 3.40
CA THR A 116 22.40 31.58 3.18
C THR A 116 21.96 32.31 4.44
N VAL A 117 21.12 33.34 4.28
CA VAL A 117 20.47 34.04 5.39
C VAL A 117 19.61 33.10 6.24
N LEU A 118 19.09 31.99 5.67
CA LEU A 118 18.39 30.96 6.44
C LEU A 118 19.36 30.23 7.37
N GLN A 119 20.45 29.68 6.83
CA GLN A 119 21.46 28.97 7.62
C GLN A 119 22.12 29.90 8.66
N ALA A 120 22.28 31.19 8.35
CA ALA A 120 22.75 32.18 9.32
C ALA A 120 21.80 32.34 10.53
N CYS A 121 20.49 32.20 10.32
CA CYS A 121 19.52 32.22 11.41
C CYS A 121 19.48 30.87 12.15
N GLU A 122 19.64 29.75 11.45
CA GLU A 122 19.79 28.43 12.07
C GLU A 122 20.99 28.41 13.03
N VAL A 123 22.17 28.91 12.61
CA VAL A 123 23.36 29.08 13.47
C VAL A 123 23.07 29.98 14.69
N ALA A 124 22.17 30.96 14.54
CA ALA A 124 21.78 31.89 15.59
C ALA A 124 20.62 31.39 16.48
N GLY A 125 20.21 30.13 16.37
CA GLY A 125 19.11 29.54 17.14
C GLY A 125 17.70 30.02 16.73
N VAL A 126 17.55 30.58 15.52
CA VAL A 126 16.28 31.10 14.99
C VAL A 126 15.85 30.26 13.78
N ASP A 127 14.86 29.40 13.99
CA ASP A 127 14.24 28.62 12.91
C ASP A 127 13.32 29.51 12.06
N ILE A 128 13.39 29.34 10.73
CA ILE A 128 12.63 30.14 9.76
C ILE A 128 11.69 29.20 8.97
N PRO A 129 10.37 29.46 8.95
CA PRO A 129 9.40 28.58 8.31
C PRO A 129 9.68 28.37 6.82
N ARG A 130 9.64 27.10 6.40
CA ARG A 130 10.19 26.61 5.14
C ARG A 130 9.36 25.46 4.56
N PHE A 131 9.08 25.53 3.25
CA PHE A 131 8.41 24.45 2.49
C PHE A 131 9.18 23.92 1.29
N CYS A 132 10.01 24.75 0.65
CA CYS A 132 10.79 24.34 -0.53
C CYS A 132 12.29 24.18 -0.24
N TYR A 133 12.81 24.80 0.82
CA TYR A 133 14.19 24.57 1.27
C TYR A 133 14.28 23.20 1.94
N HIS A 134 15.42 22.55 1.75
CA HIS A 134 15.83 21.28 2.34
C HIS A 134 17.35 21.27 2.34
N SER A 135 18.00 20.95 3.47
CA SER A 135 19.46 21.13 3.63
C SER A 135 20.31 20.17 2.78
N ARG A 136 19.65 19.18 2.15
CA ARG A 136 20.23 18.15 1.27
C ARG A 136 19.81 18.27 -0.21
N LEU A 137 19.15 19.37 -0.61
CA LEU A 137 18.75 19.64 -2.00
C LEU A 137 19.23 21.01 -2.49
N SER A 138 19.22 21.21 -3.81
CA SER A 138 19.39 22.55 -4.40
C SER A 138 18.35 23.57 -3.91
N ILE A 139 18.75 24.84 -3.90
CA ILE A 139 17.92 25.97 -3.48
C ILE A 139 16.96 26.36 -4.62
N ALA A 140 15.65 26.36 -4.34
CA ALA A 140 14.62 26.70 -5.34
C ALA A 140 13.92 28.06 -5.09
N GLY A 141 13.45 28.31 -3.85
CA GLY A 141 12.78 29.56 -3.49
C GLY A 141 11.30 29.69 -3.88
N ASN A 142 10.69 28.66 -4.47
CA ASN A 142 9.31 28.65 -4.98
C ASN A 142 8.27 29.13 -3.94
N CYS A 143 8.31 28.59 -2.71
CA CYS A 143 7.24 28.77 -1.72
C CYS A 143 7.17 30.13 -1.04
N ARG A 144 8.25 30.92 -1.05
CA ARG A 144 8.38 32.24 -0.37
C ARG A 144 8.04 32.30 1.14
N MET A 145 7.80 31.20 1.86
CA MET A 145 7.46 31.26 3.30
C MET A 145 8.60 31.84 4.16
N CYS A 146 9.85 31.57 3.77
CA CYS A 146 11.07 32.00 4.44
C CYS A 146 11.43 33.50 4.26
N LEU A 147 10.44 34.39 4.05
CA LEU A 147 10.70 35.82 3.92
C LEU A 147 11.13 36.43 5.27
N VAL A 148 12.18 37.25 5.21
CA VAL A 148 12.73 38.04 6.33
C VAL A 148 13.03 39.46 5.88
N GLU A 149 13.09 40.39 6.83
CA GLU A 149 13.49 41.76 6.57
C GLU A 149 15.03 41.89 6.69
N VAL A 150 15.65 42.67 5.80
CA VAL A 150 17.09 43.00 5.86
C VAL A 150 17.21 44.51 5.73
N GLU A 151 17.96 45.15 6.63
CA GLU A 151 17.91 46.60 6.88
C GLU A 151 18.21 47.51 5.67
N LYS A 152 18.84 46.98 4.62
CA LYS A 152 19.16 47.70 3.37
C LYS A 152 18.46 47.12 2.13
N SER A 153 17.40 46.32 2.31
CA SER A 153 16.60 45.76 1.21
C SER A 153 15.19 46.38 1.17
N PRO A 154 14.72 46.93 0.03
CA PRO A 154 13.40 47.59 -0.07
C PRO A 154 12.21 46.62 -0.10
N LYS A 155 12.46 45.31 -0.01
CA LYS A 155 11.48 44.23 0.01
C LYS A 155 12.01 43.09 0.89
N PRO A 156 11.14 42.31 1.55
CA PRO A 156 11.57 41.10 2.24
C PRO A 156 12.31 40.15 1.30
N VAL A 157 13.38 39.53 1.81
CA VAL A 157 14.25 38.63 1.03
C VAL A 157 13.96 37.18 1.40
N ALA A 158 14.01 36.28 0.42
CA ALA A 158 13.84 34.85 0.68
C ALA A 158 15.12 34.32 1.32
N SER A 159 15.09 34.04 2.62
CA SER A 159 16.31 33.73 3.39
C SER A 159 17.05 32.50 2.86
N CYS A 160 16.31 31.52 2.32
CA CYS A 160 16.85 30.28 1.76
C CYS A 160 17.71 30.46 0.50
N ALA A 161 17.71 31.64 -0.14
CA ALA A 161 18.42 31.91 -1.40
C ALA A 161 19.24 33.21 -1.39
N MET A 162 19.06 34.06 -0.39
CA MET A 162 19.91 35.24 -0.19
C MET A 162 21.21 34.79 0.49
N PRO A 163 22.40 34.98 -0.11
CA PRO A 163 23.66 34.77 0.60
C PRO A 163 23.82 35.81 1.70
N ALA A 164 24.34 35.39 2.85
CA ALA A 164 24.63 36.26 3.97
C ALA A 164 25.90 37.08 3.67
N LEU A 165 25.82 38.41 3.83
CA LEU A 165 26.93 39.34 3.54
C LEU A 165 27.50 39.95 4.83
N PRO A 166 28.80 40.30 4.90
CA PRO A 166 29.40 40.87 6.10
C PRO A 166 28.66 42.10 6.62
N GLY A 167 28.34 42.09 7.93
CA GLY A 167 27.58 43.16 8.58
C GLY A 167 26.09 43.24 8.18
N MET A 168 25.56 42.25 7.46
CA MET A 168 24.13 42.19 7.14
C MET A 168 23.31 42.05 8.43
N LYS A 169 22.33 42.94 8.61
CA LYS A 169 21.34 42.87 9.69
C LYS A 169 20.07 42.21 9.16
N ILE A 170 19.79 41.03 9.68
CA ILE A 170 18.63 40.19 9.39
C ILE A 170 17.65 40.38 10.55
N LYS A 171 16.37 40.64 10.22
CA LYS A 171 15.30 40.81 11.20
C LYS A 171 14.18 39.83 10.88
N THR A 172 13.99 38.85 11.75
CA THR A 172 13.16 37.66 11.50
C THR A 172 11.75 37.78 12.07
N ASP A 173 11.53 38.72 12.99
CA ASP A 173 10.29 38.87 13.76
C ASP A 173 9.52 40.18 13.48
N THR A 174 9.99 41.03 12.56
CA THR A 174 9.36 42.34 12.33
C THR A 174 7.91 42.21 11.86
N PRO A 175 7.07 43.26 12.01
CA PRO A 175 5.73 43.28 11.44
C PRO A 175 5.71 42.98 9.93
N ILE A 176 6.76 43.38 9.19
CA ILE A 176 6.88 43.11 7.75
C ILE A 176 7.18 41.62 7.50
N ALA A 177 8.12 41.03 8.25
CA ALA A 177 8.43 39.60 8.14
C ALA A 177 7.24 38.71 8.54
N LYS A 178 6.53 39.06 9.63
CA LYS A 178 5.32 38.37 10.08
C LYS A 178 4.18 38.49 9.04
N LYS A 179 3.89 39.70 8.55
CA LYS A 179 2.83 39.91 7.53
C LYS A 179 3.13 39.21 6.19
N ALA A 180 4.41 39.07 5.83
CA ALA A 180 4.82 38.30 4.65
C ALA A 180 4.52 36.79 4.81
N ARG A 181 4.78 36.22 6.00
CA ARG A 181 4.47 34.81 6.32
C ARG A 181 2.96 34.55 6.31
N GLU A 182 2.18 35.40 6.97
CA GLU A 182 0.71 35.34 6.95
C GLU A 182 0.16 35.32 5.52
N GLY A 183 0.62 36.25 4.67
CA GLY A 183 0.16 36.37 3.29
C GLY A 183 0.55 35.17 2.41
N VAL A 184 1.76 34.63 2.58
CA VAL A 184 2.20 33.42 1.88
C VAL A 184 1.40 32.19 2.35
N MET A 185 1.19 32.04 3.66
CA MET A 185 0.39 30.96 4.22
C MET A 185 -1.05 30.99 3.67
N GLU A 186 -1.67 32.17 3.59
CA GLU A 186 -3.00 32.32 3.01
C GLU A 186 -3.04 31.89 1.53
N PHE A 187 -2.03 32.23 0.72
CA PHE A 187 -1.94 31.76 -0.68
C PHE A 187 -1.74 30.24 -0.80
N LEU A 188 -1.01 29.61 0.12
CA LEU A 188 -0.83 28.16 0.14
C LEU A 188 -2.15 27.45 0.50
N LEU A 189 -2.86 27.94 1.53
CA LEU A 189 -4.14 27.40 1.99
C LEU A 189 -5.32 27.73 1.06
N MET A 190 -5.24 28.83 0.29
CA MET A 190 -6.25 29.29 -0.67
C MET A 190 -6.74 28.14 -1.56
N ASN A 191 -5.82 27.41 -2.18
CA ASN A 191 -6.10 26.29 -3.09
C ASN A 191 -5.84 24.89 -2.49
N HIS A 192 -5.48 24.80 -1.20
CA HIS A 192 -5.34 23.52 -0.50
C HIS A 192 -6.71 22.96 -0.07
N PRO A 193 -6.98 21.64 -0.19
CA PRO A 193 -8.26 21.04 0.19
C PRO A 193 -8.41 20.93 1.71
N LEU A 194 -9.64 20.74 2.19
CA LEU A 194 -9.98 20.63 3.62
C LEU A 194 -9.75 19.19 4.15
N ASP A 195 -8.66 18.57 3.69
CA ASP A 195 -8.41 17.13 3.78
C ASP A 195 -7.83 16.66 5.12
N CYS A 196 -7.52 17.57 6.05
CA CYS A 196 -6.74 17.28 7.26
C CYS A 196 -7.18 16.03 8.05
N PRO A 197 -8.49 15.73 8.25
CA PRO A 197 -8.93 14.49 8.92
C PRO A 197 -8.56 13.21 8.16
N ILE A 198 -8.64 13.26 6.82
CA ILE A 198 -8.32 12.15 5.90
C ILE A 198 -6.89 12.27 5.33
N CYS A 199 -6.05 13.10 5.94
CA CYS A 199 -4.64 13.26 5.61
C CYS A 199 -3.81 12.33 6.49
N ASP A 200 -2.95 11.50 5.89
CA ASP A 200 -2.13 10.57 6.67
C ASP A 200 -0.99 11.28 7.43
N GLN A 201 -0.52 12.43 6.93
CA GLN A 201 0.36 13.36 7.66
C GLN A 201 -0.40 14.27 8.66
N GLY A 202 -1.69 14.03 8.96
CA GLY A 202 -2.41 14.83 9.94
C GLY A 202 -1.75 14.75 11.32
N GLY A 203 -1.25 15.87 11.84
CA GLY A 203 -0.44 15.92 13.06
C GLY A 203 1.07 15.69 12.88
N GLU A 204 1.59 15.72 11.65
CA GLU A 204 3.02 15.74 11.29
C GLU A 204 3.27 16.57 10.01
N CYS A 205 2.48 17.62 9.81
CA CYS A 205 2.39 18.35 8.54
C CYS A 205 2.98 19.75 8.69
N ASP A 206 4.12 19.98 8.04
CA ASP A 206 4.78 21.29 7.88
C ASP A 206 3.75 22.41 7.64
N LEU A 207 2.76 22.20 6.76
CA LEU A 207 1.74 23.20 6.43
C LEU A 207 0.71 23.44 7.55
N GLN A 208 0.35 22.40 8.32
CA GLN A 208 -0.55 22.52 9.47
C GLN A 208 0.14 23.31 10.59
N ASP A 209 1.36 22.93 10.93
CA ASP A 209 2.08 23.45 12.09
C ASP A 209 2.61 24.87 11.82
N GLN A 210 3.16 25.13 10.63
CA GLN A 210 3.55 26.49 10.23
C GLN A 210 2.33 27.41 10.02
N SER A 211 1.14 26.87 9.68
CA SER A 211 -0.09 27.67 9.68
C SER A 211 -0.51 28.08 11.09
N MET A 212 -0.41 27.16 12.06
CA MET A 212 -0.76 27.43 13.45
C MET A 212 0.24 28.39 14.13
N ALA A 213 1.53 28.31 13.77
CA ALA A 213 2.60 29.11 14.38
C ALA A 213 2.86 30.47 13.68
N PHE A 214 2.68 30.56 12.36
CA PHE A 214 3.07 31.74 11.55
C PHE A 214 2.00 32.20 10.53
N GLY A 215 0.84 31.52 10.46
CA GLY A 215 -0.27 31.89 9.59
C GLY A 215 -1.25 32.88 10.22
N SER A 216 -2.31 33.21 9.49
CA SER A 216 -3.48 33.91 10.04
C SER A 216 -4.47 32.93 10.67
N ASP A 217 -5.26 33.42 11.64
CA ASP A 217 -6.28 32.63 12.34
C ASP A 217 -7.48 32.21 11.46
N ARG A 218 -7.60 32.83 10.27
CA ARG A 218 -8.66 32.63 9.29
C ARG A 218 -8.13 32.82 7.87
N GLY A 219 -8.76 32.17 6.90
CA GLY A 219 -8.59 32.46 5.48
C GLY A 219 -9.73 33.33 4.94
N ARG A 220 -9.44 34.22 3.98
CA ARG A 220 -10.45 35.09 3.33
C ARG A 220 -11.08 34.49 2.07
N PHE A 221 -10.49 33.43 1.51
CA PHE A 221 -10.92 32.81 0.27
C PHE A 221 -12.16 31.91 0.46
N THR A 222 -13.23 32.21 -0.26
CA THR A 222 -14.53 31.51 -0.20
C THR A 222 -15.02 31.03 -1.57
N GLU A 223 -14.15 31.02 -2.58
CA GLU A 223 -14.47 30.63 -3.96
C GLU A 223 -14.14 29.14 -4.22
N MET A 224 -14.34 28.69 -5.46
CA MET A 224 -14.03 27.31 -5.85
C MET A 224 -12.51 27.07 -5.85
N LYS A 225 -12.05 26.20 -4.94
CA LYS A 225 -10.68 25.66 -4.94
C LYS A 225 -10.46 24.81 -6.19
N ARG A 226 -9.23 24.83 -6.74
CA ARG A 226 -8.81 23.87 -7.78
C ARG A 226 -8.86 22.42 -7.25
N SER A 227 -9.01 21.48 -8.16
CA SER A 227 -8.73 20.06 -7.92
C SER A 227 -7.71 19.55 -8.94
N VAL A 228 -6.93 18.55 -8.54
CA VAL A 228 -5.82 17.96 -9.30
C VAL A 228 -5.93 16.44 -9.19
N VAL A 229 -5.93 15.74 -10.33
CA VAL A 229 -6.08 14.28 -10.36
C VAL A 229 -4.87 13.57 -9.75
N ASP A 230 -5.09 12.42 -9.14
CA ASP A 230 -4.03 11.64 -8.48
C ASP A 230 -3.24 10.78 -9.48
N LYS A 231 -1.94 10.62 -9.21
CA LYS A 231 -0.94 10.02 -10.12
C LYS A 231 -0.50 8.65 -9.60
N ASN A 232 -0.48 7.63 -10.44
CA ASN A 232 -0.03 6.30 -10.05
C ASN A 232 1.51 6.17 -10.08
N LEU A 233 2.18 6.66 -9.03
CA LEU A 233 3.63 6.55 -8.88
C LEU A 233 4.13 5.16 -8.42
N GLY A 234 3.25 4.15 -8.34
CA GLY A 234 3.59 2.76 -8.01
C GLY A 234 3.06 2.26 -6.66
N PRO A 235 3.50 1.09 -6.17
CA PRO A 235 2.95 0.44 -4.98
C PRO A 235 3.36 1.12 -3.65
N LEU A 236 4.44 1.90 -3.64
CA LEU A 236 5.01 2.48 -2.43
C LEU A 236 4.42 3.85 -2.05
N VAL A 237 4.30 4.75 -3.02
CA VAL A 237 3.83 6.13 -2.78
C VAL A 237 2.37 6.30 -3.20
N LYS A 238 1.53 6.66 -2.23
CA LYS A 238 0.15 7.11 -2.42
C LYS A 238 0.17 8.61 -2.67
N THR A 239 -0.36 9.02 -3.81
CA THR A 239 -0.50 10.42 -4.17
C THR A 239 -1.88 10.92 -3.80
N VAL A 240 -1.96 12.18 -3.36
CA VAL A 240 -3.19 12.99 -3.35
C VAL A 240 -2.82 14.40 -3.83
N MET A 241 -2.73 14.59 -5.15
CA MET A 241 -2.08 15.76 -5.75
C MET A 241 -2.86 17.06 -5.57
N THR A 242 -4.15 17.01 -5.24
CA THR A 242 -4.90 18.22 -4.83
C THR A 242 -4.29 18.87 -3.57
N ARG A 243 -3.67 18.09 -2.67
CA ARG A 243 -2.95 18.60 -1.48
C ARG A 243 -1.59 19.20 -1.81
N CYS A 244 -1.06 19.01 -3.02
CA CYS A 244 0.29 19.46 -3.36
C CYS A 244 0.38 20.99 -3.40
N ILE A 245 1.41 21.55 -2.78
CA ILE A 245 1.75 22.98 -2.79
C ILE A 245 2.90 23.32 -3.76
N GLN A 246 3.21 22.44 -4.72
CA GLN A 246 4.18 22.66 -5.81
C GLN A 246 5.58 23.12 -5.32
N CYS A 247 5.99 22.71 -4.12
CA CYS A 247 7.25 23.10 -3.49
C CYS A 247 8.52 22.50 -4.16
N THR A 248 8.35 21.64 -5.17
CA THR A 248 9.38 20.92 -5.94
C THR A 248 10.44 20.15 -5.14
N ARG A 249 10.26 19.91 -3.82
CA ARG A 249 11.19 19.08 -3.02
C ARG A 249 11.35 17.69 -3.62
N CYS A 250 10.25 16.99 -3.93
CA CYS A 250 10.26 15.65 -4.53
C CYS A 250 10.84 15.60 -5.96
N VAL A 251 10.57 16.62 -6.81
CA VAL A 251 11.14 16.74 -8.17
C VAL A 251 12.66 16.87 -8.10
N ARG A 252 13.17 17.74 -7.20
CA ARG A 252 14.60 17.85 -6.93
C ARG A 252 15.17 16.58 -6.32
N PHE A 253 14.53 15.97 -5.32
CA PHE A 253 15.03 14.70 -4.75
C PHE A 253 15.20 13.61 -5.82
N ALA A 254 14.21 13.47 -6.71
CA ALA A 254 14.24 12.52 -7.81
C ALA A 254 15.43 12.75 -8.75
N SER A 255 15.59 13.97 -9.31
CA SER A 255 16.70 14.30 -10.22
C SER A 255 18.08 14.38 -9.52
N GLU A 256 18.15 14.78 -8.25
CA GLU A 256 19.40 15.20 -7.60
C GLU A 256 20.03 14.17 -6.64
N VAL A 257 19.23 13.37 -5.95
CA VAL A 257 19.70 12.45 -4.89
C VAL A 257 19.42 11.00 -5.28
N ALA A 258 18.23 10.71 -5.81
CA ALA A 258 17.89 9.41 -6.39
C ALA A 258 18.33 9.27 -7.86
N GLY A 259 18.84 10.34 -8.50
CA GLY A 259 19.34 10.36 -9.88
C GLY A 259 18.40 9.71 -10.90
N VAL A 260 17.11 9.99 -10.79
CA VAL A 260 16.02 9.42 -11.60
C VAL A 260 15.06 10.54 -12.04
N GLU A 261 15.14 10.94 -13.30
CA GLU A 261 14.44 12.13 -13.83
C GLU A 261 12.97 11.87 -14.19
N ASP A 262 12.24 11.19 -13.29
CA ASP A 262 10.87 10.72 -13.51
C ASP A 262 9.81 11.75 -13.13
N LEU A 263 10.03 12.49 -12.05
CA LEU A 263 9.09 13.48 -11.53
C LEU A 263 9.34 14.84 -12.16
N GLY A 264 8.33 15.38 -12.84
CA GLY A 264 8.33 16.73 -13.39
C GLY A 264 7.36 17.67 -12.68
N MET A 265 7.47 18.96 -13.03
CA MET A 265 6.45 19.98 -12.84
C MET A 265 5.78 20.21 -14.19
N LEU A 266 4.50 19.84 -14.30
CA LEU A 266 3.73 19.79 -15.54
C LEU A 266 2.74 20.97 -15.58
N GLY A 267 2.58 21.60 -16.74
CA GLY A 267 1.68 22.76 -16.89
C GLY A 267 2.31 24.09 -16.45
N ARG A 268 1.48 25.05 -16.04
CA ARG A 268 1.89 26.38 -15.55
C ARG A 268 0.80 27.07 -14.73
N GLY A 269 1.19 27.89 -13.74
CA GLY A 269 0.28 28.63 -12.86
C GLY A 269 -0.54 27.72 -11.96
N SER A 270 -1.78 28.10 -11.65
CA SER A 270 -2.66 27.30 -10.76
C SER A 270 -2.91 25.86 -11.22
N GLY A 271 -2.72 25.57 -12.53
CA GLY A 271 -2.78 24.23 -13.12
C GLY A 271 -1.45 23.46 -13.13
N GLU A 272 -0.47 23.85 -12.31
CA GLU A 272 0.77 23.08 -12.13
C GLU A 272 0.53 21.76 -11.39
N GLU A 273 0.83 20.66 -12.05
CA GLU A 273 0.75 19.31 -11.49
C GLU A 273 2.15 18.73 -11.27
N ILE A 274 2.38 18.07 -10.14
CA ILE A 274 3.61 17.31 -9.90
C ILE A 274 3.36 15.83 -10.24
N GLY A 275 4.30 15.21 -10.94
CA GLY A 275 4.25 13.78 -11.27
C GLY A 275 4.98 13.42 -12.55
N THR A 276 4.80 12.17 -12.98
CA THR A 276 5.23 11.68 -14.29
C THR A 276 4.21 12.11 -15.36
N TYR A 277 4.67 12.54 -16.54
CA TYR A 277 3.75 12.99 -17.62
C TYR A 277 2.94 11.83 -18.23
N VAL A 278 3.56 10.66 -18.36
CA VAL A 278 2.89 9.38 -18.65
C VAL A 278 2.70 8.60 -17.35
N GLU A 279 1.92 7.51 -17.36
CA GLU A 279 1.82 6.61 -16.20
C GLU A 279 3.09 5.76 -16.04
N LYS A 280 4.11 6.36 -15.41
CA LYS A 280 5.36 5.74 -15.01
C LYS A 280 5.36 5.59 -13.49
N LEU A 281 5.75 4.40 -13.03
CA LEU A 281 5.97 4.13 -11.61
C LEU A 281 7.40 4.54 -11.30
N MET A 282 7.66 5.09 -10.12
CA MET A 282 9.04 5.38 -9.71
C MET A 282 9.78 4.06 -9.49
N THR A 283 10.80 3.80 -10.30
CA THR A 283 11.57 2.54 -10.29
C THR A 283 12.85 2.59 -9.48
N SER A 284 13.22 3.74 -8.91
CA SER A 284 14.38 3.85 -8.01
C SER A 284 14.07 3.24 -6.64
N GLU A 285 15.07 2.51 -6.16
CA GLU A 285 15.31 2.00 -4.81
C GLU A 285 15.26 3.04 -3.66
N LEU A 286 15.25 4.35 -3.97
CA LEU A 286 15.16 5.44 -2.98
C LEU A 286 13.83 6.23 -3.08
N ALA A 287 12.86 5.77 -3.87
CA ALA A 287 11.68 6.54 -4.22
C ALA A 287 10.77 6.89 -3.02
N GLY A 288 10.71 6.08 -1.98
CA GLY A 288 9.89 6.34 -0.79
C GLY A 288 10.34 7.52 0.06
N ASN A 289 11.59 8.01 -0.07
CA ASN A 289 12.05 9.22 0.62
C ASN A 289 11.29 10.49 0.18
N VAL A 290 10.60 10.46 -0.98
CA VAL A 290 9.73 11.57 -1.40
C VAL A 290 8.51 11.76 -0.50
N ILE A 291 8.24 10.84 0.42
CA ILE A 291 7.18 10.94 1.43
C ILE A 291 7.60 11.92 2.53
N ASP A 292 8.73 11.65 3.19
CA ASP A 292 9.21 12.47 4.31
C ASP A 292 9.64 13.86 3.85
N ILE A 293 10.20 13.95 2.64
CA ILE A 293 10.55 15.24 2.03
C ILE A 293 9.31 16.09 1.69
N CYS A 294 8.10 15.52 1.67
CA CYS A 294 6.89 16.23 1.30
C CYS A 294 6.32 16.99 2.51
N PRO A 295 6.25 18.33 2.48
CA PRO A 295 5.73 19.15 3.59
C PRO A 295 4.20 19.07 3.79
N VAL A 296 3.54 18.21 3.00
CA VAL A 296 2.09 18.07 2.89
C VAL A 296 1.78 16.63 2.51
N GLY A 297 0.66 16.09 3.01
CA GLY A 297 0.23 14.70 2.76
C GLY A 297 -0.27 14.42 1.34
N ALA A 298 0.35 15.04 0.34
CA ALA A 298 0.20 14.81 -1.09
C ALA A 298 1.04 13.63 -1.58
N LEU A 299 2.17 13.33 -0.93
CA LEU A 299 2.96 12.11 -1.13
C LEU A 299 3.03 11.39 0.22
N THR A 300 2.49 10.18 0.28
CA THR A 300 2.28 9.43 1.53
C THR A 300 2.63 7.96 1.34
N SER A 301 2.99 7.26 2.42
CA SER A 301 3.26 5.81 2.37
C SER A 301 1.96 5.05 2.08
N LYS A 302 1.84 4.46 0.89
CA LYS A 302 0.67 3.65 0.50
C LYS A 302 0.49 2.43 1.40
N PRO A 303 1.55 1.73 1.86
CA PRO A 303 1.39 0.64 2.84
C PRO A 303 1.06 1.08 4.26
N PHE A 304 1.34 2.33 4.66
CA PHE A 304 0.97 2.87 5.98
C PHE A 304 -0.42 3.52 6.00
N ALA A 305 -0.92 3.95 4.84
CA ALA A 305 -2.16 4.71 4.67
C ALA A 305 -3.31 4.27 5.59
N PHE A 306 -3.83 5.22 6.37
CA PHE A 306 -4.94 5.05 7.31
C PHE A 306 -4.74 4.04 8.46
N LYS A 307 -3.55 3.46 8.67
CA LYS A 307 -3.32 2.50 9.78
C LYS A 307 -3.21 3.15 11.16
N ALA A 308 -2.69 4.37 11.25
CA ALA A 308 -2.45 5.12 12.49
C ALA A 308 -2.40 6.65 12.26
N ARG A 309 -2.13 7.42 13.32
CA ARG A 309 -1.82 8.86 13.31
C ARG A 309 -0.57 9.15 14.13
N ASN A 310 0.14 10.24 13.82
CA ASN A 310 1.48 10.52 14.39
C ASN A 310 1.51 10.47 15.94
N TRP A 311 0.52 11.07 16.61
CA TRP A 311 0.42 11.09 18.07
C TRP A 311 0.11 9.74 18.74
N GLU A 312 -0.20 8.69 17.96
CA GLU A 312 -0.41 7.33 18.48
C GLU A 312 0.90 6.51 18.52
N LEU A 313 1.97 7.01 17.90
CA LEU A 313 3.17 6.24 17.60
C LEU A 313 4.26 6.47 18.64
N LYS A 314 4.80 5.37 19.21
CA LYS A 314 6.05 5.39 19.96
C LYS A 314 7.20 5.34 18.95
N GLY A 315 7.78 6.49 18.65
CA GLY A 315 9.05 6.56 17.92
C GLY A 315 10.19 5.98 18.77
N THR A 316 10.89 4.98 18.25
CA THR A 316 12.09 4.39 18.85
C THR A 316 13.24 4.52 17.87
N GLU A 317 14.30 5.27 18.21
CA GLU A 317 15.49 5.39 17.37
C GLU A 317 16.31 4.09 17.44
N THR A 318 16.71 3.57 16.29
CA THR A 318 17.36 2.25 16.13
C THR A 318 18.01 2.15 14.75
N ILE A 319 18.53 0.98 14.39
CA ILE A 319 19.37 0.76 13.20
C ILE A 319 18.68 -0.20 12.23
N ASP A 320 18.83 0.02 10.92
CA ASP A 320 18.45 -0.96 9.90
C ASP A 320 19.50 -2.07 9.76
N VAL A 321 19.02 -3.28 9.46
CA VAL A 321 19.83 -4.48 9.20
C VAL A 321 19.64 -5.02 7.77
N SER A 322 18.86 -4.32 6.93
CA SER A 322 18.47 -4.84 5.61
C SER A 322 19.58 -4.84 4.56
N ASP A 323 20.62 -4.03 4.74
CA ASP A 323 21.90 -4.03 4.05
C ASP A 323 23.06 -3.70 5.01
N ALA A 324 24.31 -3.81 4.55
CA ALA A 324 25.49 -3.48 5.34
C ALA A 324 25.76 -1.97 5.52
N VAL A 325 24.85 -1.06 5.12
CA VAL A 325 25.00 0.37 5.44
C VAL A 325 24.78 0.61 6.94
N GLY A 326 23.93 -0.20 7.58
CA GLY A 326 23.45 0.09 8.94
C GLY A 326 22.71 1.42 8.96
N SER A 327 21.78 1.63 8.02
CA SER A 327 21.10 2.92 7.83
C SER A 327 20.30 3.32 9.08
N ASN A 328 20.41 4.58 9.51
CA ASN A 328 19.82 5.03 10.76
C ASN A 328 18.33 5.37 10.64
N ILE A 329 17.51 4.81 11.54
CA ILE A 329 16.06 4.84 11.47
C ILE A 329 15.38 5.23 12.80
N ARG A 330 14.10 5.60 12.68
CA ARG A 330 13.13 5.58 13.76
C ARG A 330 12.04 4.56 13.41
N VAL A 331 11.85 3.58 14.29
CA VAL A 331 10.75 2.61 14.23
C VAL A 331 9.58 3.19 15.01
N ASP A 332 8.49 3.48 14.30
CA ASP A 332 7.27 4.01 14.89
C ASP A 332 6.28 2.85 15.15
N SER A 333 6.15 2.44 16.41
CA SER A 333 5.28 1.32 16.82
C SER A 333 3.99 1.80 17.51
N ARG A 334 2.95 0.96 17.48
CA ARG A 334 1.70 1.16 18.23
C ARG A 334 1.31 -0.14 18.94
N GLY A 335 1.63 -0.24 20.23
CA GLY A 335 1.52 -1.48 20.98
C GLY A 335 2.51 -2.52 20.47
N PRO A 336 2.09 -3.74 20.09
CA PRO A 336 2.99 -4.80 19.64
C PRO A 336 3.41 -4.70 18.17
N GLU A 337 2.78 -3.86 17.33
CA GLU A 337 3.06 -3.80 15.89
C GLU A 337 3.95 -2.59 15.52
N VAL A 338 4.93 -2.83 14.64
CA VAL A 338 5.65 -1.77 13.92
C VAL A 338 4.75 -1.22 12.81
N MET A 339 4.37 0.06 12.91
CA MET A 339 3.40 0.66 12.00
C MET A 339 4.06 1.26 10.76
N ARG A 340 5.28 1.83 10.92
CA ARG A 340 6.15 2.32 9.84
C ARG A 340 7.61 2.38 10.29
N ILE A 341 8.52 2.47 9.32
CA ILE A 341 9.92 2.83 9.51
C ILE A 341 10.20 4.12 8.74
N ILE A 342 10.90 5.07 9.37
CA ILE A 342 11.35 6.34 8.78
C ILE A 342 12.84 6.55 9.08
N PRO A 343 13.59 7.39 8.35
CA PRO A 343 14.98 7.72 8.67
C PRO A 343 15.09 8.52 9.99
N ARG A 344 16.26 8.45 10.64
CA ARG A 344 16.75 9.51 11.56
C ARG A 344 17.99 10.16 10.95
N LEU A 345 18.28 11.39 11.36
CA LEU A 345 19.45 12.15 10.89
C LEU A 345 20.76 11.47 11.34
N ASN A 346 21.59 11.03 10.39
CA ASN A 346 23.01 10.74 10.62
C ASN A 346 23.83 11.19 9.39
N GLU A 347 24.49 12.34 9.53
CA GLU A 347 25.30 12.99 8.50
C GLU A 347 26.48 12.16 8.00
N ASP A 348 26.94 11.18 8.78
CA ASP A 348 28.11 10.38 8.46
C ASP A 348 27.75 9.12 7.67
N ILE A 349 26.55 8.54 7.92
CA ILE A 349 26.03 7.35 7.22
C ILE A 349 25.02 7.73 6.12
N ASN A 350 23.75 7.98 6.46
CA ASN A 350 22.63 8.02 5.51
C ASN A 350 21.98 9.40 5.31
N GLU A 351 22.56 10.48 5.87
CA GLU A 351 21.97 11.81 5.92
C GLU A 351 20.58 11.79 6.57
N GLU A 352 19.53 12.00 5.77
CA GLU A 352 18.12 12.05 6.14
C GLU A 352 17.31 10.98 5.35
N TRP A 353 17.99 10.00 4.75
CA TRP A 353 17.43 9.06 3.78
C TRP A 353 17.50 7.61 4.26
N ILE A 354 16.68 6.74 3.66
CA ILE A 354 16.79 5.28 3.76
C ILE A 354 16.37 4.60 2.46
N SER A 355 16.78 3.36 2.25
CA SER A 355 16.35 2.58 1.09
C SER A 355 14.87 2.17 1.17
N ASP A 356 14.23 1.90 0.04
CA ASP A 356 12.84 1.41 0.03
C ASP A 356 12.72 -0.02 0.59
N LYS A 357 13.81 -0.79 0.56
CA LYS A 357 13.93 -2.06 1.30
C LYS A 357 13.79 -1.77 2.81
N THR A 358 14.60 -0.88 3.37
CA THR A 358 14.56 -0.43 4.77
C THR A 358 13.17 0.10 5.18
N ARG A 359 12.60 0.99 4.36
CA ARG A 359 11.36 1.73 4.66
C ARG A 359 10.12 0.85 4.68
N PHE A 360 10.12 -0.26 3.92
CA PHE A 360 8.94 -1.09 3.67
C PHE A 360 9.13 -2.58 4.00
N CYS A 361 10.25 -3.00 4.58
CA CYS A 361 10.45 -4.36 5.11
C CYS A 361 9.53 -4.68 6.32
N TYR A 362 9.04 -3.67 7.03
CA TYR A 362 8.32 -3.83 8.31
C TYR A 362 7.02 -4.66 8.23
N ASP A 363 6.38 -4.77 7.08
CA ASP A 363 5.23 -5.68 6.90
C ASP A 363 5.64 -7.15 6.99
N GLY A 364 6.91 -7.47 6.69
CA GLY A 364 7.51 -8.78 6.92
C GLY A 364 7.55 -9.16 8.38
N LEU A 365 7.94 -8.24 9.28
CA LEU A 365 8.15 -8.46 10.72
C LEU A 365 6.95 -9.08 11.48
N LYS A 366 5.76 -9.09 10.89
CA LYS A 366 4.51 -9.64 11.42
C LYS A 366 3.89 -10.77 10.57
N ARG A 367 4.61 -11.29 9.58
CA ARG A 367 4.18 -12.33 8.62
C ARG A 367 5.17 -13.49 8.69
N GLN A 368 4.69 -14.74 8.61
CA GLN A 368 5.56 -15.94 8.61
C GLN A 368 6.59 -15.97 9.76
N ARG A 369 6.24 -15.35 10.90
CA ARG A 369 7.07 -15.29 12.09
C ARG A 369 7.05 -16.63 12.81
N LEU A 370 8.21 -17.04 13.30
CA LEU A 370 8.35 -18.19 14.18
C LEU A 370 8.06 -17.74 15.61
N SER A 371 7.00 -18.28 16.19
CA SER A 371 6.49 -17.94 17.53
C SER A 371 6.89 -18.94 18.60
N ASP A 372 6.97 -20.23 18.26
CA ASP A 372 7.08 -21.33 19.23
C ASP A 372 8.22 -22.29 18.83
N PRO A 373 8.96 -22.90 19.79
CA PRO A 373 9.93 -23.95 19.49
C PRO A 373 9.23 -25.16 18.86
N MET A 374 9.80 -25.70 17.78
CA MET A 374 9.20 -26.84 17.08
C MET A 374 10.23 -27.94 16.82
N ILE A 375 9.83 -29.19 17.01
CA ILE A 375 10.60 -30.38 16.61
C ILE A 375 9.86 -31.11 15.50
N ARG A 376 10.55 -31.90 14.68
CA ARG A 376 9.86 -32.88 13.83
C ARG A 376 9.35 -34.06 14.67
N ASP A 377 8.09 -34.42 14.47
CA ASP A 377 7.57 -35.70 14.94
C ASP A 377 7.89 -36.81 13.90
N SER A 378 7.55 -38.04 14.24
CA SER A 378 7.69 -39.27 13.46
C SER A 378 6.98 -39.27 12.09
N ASP A 379 6.03 -38.35 11.85
CA ASP A 379 5.38 -38.13 10.55
C ASP A 379 6.15 -37.15 9.64
N GLY A 380 7.26 -36.59 10.13
CA GLY A 380 8.09 -35.60 9.43
C GLY A 380 7.57 -34.16 9.49
N ARG A 381 6.42 -33.89 10.12
CA ARG A 381 5.85 -32.55 10.31
C ARG A 381 6.38 -31.90 11.59
N PHE A 382 6.28 -30.57 11.65
CA PHE A 382 6.65 -29.81 12.84
C PHE A 382 5.56 -29.83 13.90
N LYS A 383 5.99 -29.96 15.15
CA LYS A 383 5.16 -29.98 16.36
C LYS A 383 5.72 -28.96 17.34
N ALA A 384 4.88 -28.01 17.74
CA ALA A 384 5.24 -27.04 18.79
C ALA A 384 5.43 -27.77 20.13
N VAL A 385 6.52 -27.43 20.82
CA VAL A 385 6.93 -28.00 22.12
C VAL A 385 7.52 -26.92 23.01
N SER A 386 7.81 -27.21 24.29
CA SER A 386 8.42 -26.20 25.16
C SER A 386 9.90 -25.99 24.82
N TRP A 387 10.44 -24.82 25.18
CA TRP A 387 11.89 -24.55 25.12
C TRP A 387 12.74 -25.63 25.80
N ARG A 388 12.24 -26.26 26.88
CA ARG A 388 12.97 -27.35 27.55
C ARG A 388 13.17 -28.53 26.60
N ASP A 389 12.11 -28.94 25.93
CA ASP A 389 12.08 -30.17 25.13
C ASP A 389 12.87 -29.97 23.83
N ALA A 390 12.70 -28.80 23.19
CA ALA A 390 13.49 -28.43 22.01
C ALA A 390 14.99 -28.32 22.31
N LEU A 391 15.39 -27.64 23.41
CA LEU A 391 16.80 -27.52 23.77
C LEU A 391 17.40 -28.85 24.27
N ALA A 392 16.63 -29.70 24.94
CA ALA A 392 17.07 -31.03 25.35
C ALA A 392 17.38 -31.90 24.12
N VAL A 393 16.46 -31.99 23.15
CA VAL A 393 16.68 -32.77 21.91
C VAL A 393 17.92 -32.27 21.15
N VAL A 394 18.13 -30.95 21.06
CA VAL A 394 19.34 -30.40 20.40
C VAL A 394 20.61 -30.73 21.21
N GLY A 395 20.55 -30.63 22.54
CA GLY A 395 21.65 -30.99 23.44
C GLY A 395 21.99 -32.47 23.46
N ASP A 396 21.01 -33.35 23.31
CA ASP A 396 21.22 -34.80 23.24
C ASP A 396 21.89 -35.19 21.91
N ILE A 397 21.46 -34.60 20.79
CA ILE A 397 22.03 -34.92 19.47
C ILE A 397 23.45 -34.35 19.30
N ILE A 398 23.75 -33.14 19.79
CA ILE A 398 25.08 -32.55 19.63
C ILE A 398 26.17 -33.32 20.42
N HIS A 399 25.79 -34.07 21.46
CA HIS A 399 26.69 -35.02 22.16
C HIS A 399 26.92 -36.34 21.41
N GLN A 400 26.08 -36.69 20.43
CA GLN A 400 26.17 -37.92 19.64
C GLN A 400 26.96 -37.75 18.33
N VAL A 401 27.23 -36.50 17.94
CA VAL A 401 27.96 -36.10 16.72
C VAL A 401 29.42 -35.79 17.07
N LYS A 402 30.36 -36.02 16.13
CA LYS A 402 31.77 -35.66 16.38
C LYS A 402 31.97 -34.14 16.31
N SER A 403 32.95 -33.64 17.07
CA SER A 403 33.29 -32.20 17.07
C SER A 403 33.57 -31.63 15.67
N ASP A 404 34.28 -32.36 14.80
CA ASP A 404 34.58 -31.93 13.42
C ASP A 404 33.35 -31.91 12.48
N GLU A 405 32.25 -32.58 12.88
CA GLU A 405 30.99 -32.66 12.14
C GLU A 405 29.92 -31.64 12.60
N ILE A 406 30.28 -30.76 13.55
CA ILE A 406 29.46 -29.65 14.06
C ILE A 406 29.77 -28.37 13.27
N VAL A 407 28.74 -27.73 12.71
CA VAL A 407 28.83 -26.45 11.96
C VAL A 407 27.88 -25.41 12.53
N GLY A 408 28.31 -24.15 12.61
CA GLY A 408 27.47 -22.99 12.92
C GLY A 408 27.48 -21.93 11.81
N VAL A 409 26.36 -21.72 11.12
CA VAL A 409 26.19 -20.66 10.12
C VAL A 409 25.35 -19.53 10.73
N ALA A 410 25.98 -18.40 11.01
CA ALA A 410 25.29 -17.17 11.39
C ALA A 410 24.62 -16.54 10.17
N GLY A 411 23.34 -16.19 10.27
CA GLY A 411 22.58 -15.55 9.19
C GLY A 411 22.92 -14.06 9.06
N GLN A 412 22.64 -13.51 7.88
CA GLN A 412 22.96 -12.13 7.50
C GLN A 412 22.40 -11.01 8.40
N LEU A 413 21.45 -11.33 9.30
CA LEU A 413 20.77 -10.41 10.23
C LEU A 413 21.19 -10.61 11.70
N SER A 414 22.21 -11.44 11.96
CA SER A 414 22.74 -11.72 13.29
C SER A 414 23.43 -10.49 13.91
N ASP A 415 23.17 -10.27 15.19
CA ASP A 415 23.86 -9.31 16.06
C ASP A 415 25.23 -9.85 16.51
N ALA A 416 26.17 -8.96 16.81
CA ALA A 416 27.52 -9.32 17.29
C ALA A 416 27.48 -10.18 18.56
N GLU A 417 26.52 -9.93 19.46
CA GLU A 417 26.33 -10.73 20.67
C GLU A 417 25.97 -12.17 20.35
N SER A 418 24.94 -12.43 19.52
CA SER A 418 24.61 -13.80 19.14
C SER A 418 25.71 -14.52 18.37
N MET A 419 26.42 -13.83 17.47
CA MET A 419 27.58 -14.39 16.75
C MET A 419 28.74 -14.73 17.68
N MET A 420 29.03 -13.89 18.67
CA MET A 420 30.04 -14.16 19.69
C MET A 420 29.63 -15.37 20.56
N VAL A 421 28.36 -15.48 20.95
CA VAL A 421 27.86 -16.65 21.71
C VAL A 421 27.91 -17.92 20.88
N LEU A 422 27.54 -17.89 19.59
CA LEU A 422 27.64 -19.03 18.68
C LEU A 422 29.10 -19.46 18.49
N LYS A 423 30.02 -18.51 18.29
CA LYS A 423 31.45 -18.81 18.17
C LYS A 423 32.02 -19.41 19.45
N ASP A 424 31.73 -18.86 20.63
CA ASP A 424 32.18 -19.43 21.91
C ASP A 424 31.57 -20.81 22.19
N PHE A 425 30.32 -21.06 21.78
CA PHE A 425 29.66 -22.36 21.91
C PHE A 425 30.32 -23.43 21.02
N VAL A 426 30.39 -23.18 19.71
CA VAL A 426 30.91 -24.13 18.71
C VAL A 426 32.38 -24.46 18.98
N ASN A 427 33.21 -23.46 19.32
CA ASN A 427 34.61 -23.66 19.73
C ASN A 427 34.75 -24.59 20.95
N ARG A 428 33.85 -24.49 21.93
CA ARG A 428 33.90 -25.32 23.15
C ARG A 428 33.30 -26.71 22.97
N MET A 429 32.46 -26.93 21.96
CA MET A 429 32.12 -28.26 21.45
C MET A 429 33.28 -28.92 20.66
N GLY A 430 34.38 -28.19 20.44
CA GLY A 430 35.59 -28.68 19.77
C GLY A 430 35.63 -28.43 18.26
N SER A 431 34.76 -27.56 17.73
CA SER A 431 34.71 -27.22 16.30
C SER A 431 35.12 -25.78 16.05
N ASP A 432 35.88 -25.53 14.98
CA ASP A 432 36.18 -24.19 14.46
C ASP A 432 35.30 -23.79 13.26
N ASN A 433 34.34 -24.65 12.87
CA ASN A 433 33.45 -24.45 11.72
C ASN A 433 32.30 -23.48 12.04
N VAL A 434 32.63 -22.21 12.27
CA VAL A 434 31.64 -21.13 12.51
C VAL A 434 31.89 -19.93 11.60
N TRP A 435 30.89 -19.57 10.80
CA TRP A 435 31.00 -18.50 9.78
C TRP A 435 29.67 -17.75 9.56
N CYS A 436 29.73 -16.61 8.86
CA CYS A 436 28.53 -15.85 8.47
C CYS A 436 28.08 -16.19 7.04
N GLU A 437 26.77 -16.27 6.84
CA GLU A 437 26.10 -16.25 5.55
C GLU A 437 26.65 -15.10 4.67
N GLY A 438 26.98 -15.41 3.42
CA GLY A 438 27.64 -14.45 2.52
C GLY A 438 29.15 -14.26 2.73
N THR A 439 29.76 -14.86 3.75
CA THR A 439 31.23 -15.02 3.80
C THR A 439 31.60 -16.34 3.14
N ALA A 440 32.54 -16.28 2.20
CA ALA A 440 32.98 -17.43 1.42
C ALA A 440 34.12 -18.20 2.09
N VAL A 441 34.49 -19.33 1.50
CA VAL A 441 35.59 -20.18 1.97
C VAL A 441 36.91 -19.40 1.98
N GLY A 442 37.51 -19.27 3.16
CA GLY A 442 38.84 -18.74 3.41
C GLY A 442 38.99 -17.23 3.27
N VAL A 443 37.95 -16.43 3.52
CA VAL A 443 38.07 -14.95 3.54
C VAL A 443 39.15 -14.51 4.54
N ASP A 444 40.07 -13.66 4.09
CA ASP A 444 41.02 -12.98 4.97
C ASP A 444 40.28 -11.95 5.83
N ALA A 445 40.27 -12.20 7.14
CA ALA A 445 39.74 -11.28 8.14
C ALA A 445 40.78 -10.80 9.16
N ASP A 446 42.06 -11.17 8.98
CA ASP A 446 43.14 -10.87 9.95
C ASP A 446 43.45 -9.36 10.00
N LEU A 447 43.19 -8.64 8.91
CA LEU A 447 43.34 -7.19 8.81
C LEU A 447 42.03 -6.54 8.36
N ARG A 448 41.43 -5.75 9.26
CA ARG A 448 40.12 -5.07 9.07
C ARG A 448 39.98 -4.29 7.77
N TYR A 449 41.08 -3.75 7.21
CA TYR A 449 41.02 -3.02 5.94
C TYR A 449 40.53 -3.90 4.77
N SER A 450 40.70 -5.22 4.82
CA SER A 450 40.44 -6.15 3.71
C SER A 450 38.95 -6.47 3.50
N TYR A 451 38.06 -5.95 4.36
CA TYR A 451 36.61 -6.10 4.26
C TYR A 451 35.82 -4.84 4.64
N LEU A 452 36.49 -3.74 5.02
CA LEU A 452 35.87 -2.46 5.31
C LEU A 452 36.03 -1.42 4.19
N MET A 453 35.11 -0.47 4.21
CA MET A 453 35.14 0.83 3.53
C MET A 453 35.99 1.78 4.40
N ASN A 454 37.29 1.82 4.10
CA ASN A 454 38.30 2.54 4.89
C ASN A 454 38.24 4.06 4.71
N THR A 455 37.74 4.54 3.57
CA THR A 455 37.14 5.87 3.44
C THR A 455 35.76 5.82 4.12
N SER A 456 35.41 6.76 5.00
CA SER A 456 34.05 6.78 5.56
C SER A 456 32.99 7.05 4.48
N ILE A 457 31.74 6.69 4.74
CA ILE A 457 30.59 6.90 3.83
C ILE A 457 30.42 8.41 3.53
N SER A 458 30.60 9.28 4.52
CA SER A 458 30.73 10.74 4.34
C SER A 458 32.05 11.16 3.69
N GLY A 459 33.13 10.42 3.92
CA GLY A 459 34.46 10.66 3.35
C GLY A 459 34.49 10.54 1.82
N LEU A 460 33.60 9.72 1.23
CA LEU A 460 33.42 9.58 -0.22
C LEU A 460 33.15 10.92 -0.91
N GLU A 461 32.56 11.91 -0.22
CA GLU A 461 32.29 13.25 -0.76
C GLU A 461 33.56 14.05 -1.09
N ASN A 462 34.73 13.59 -0.64
CA ASN A 462 36.03 14.17 -0.95
C ASN A 462 36.73 13.48 -2.14
N ALA A 463 36.16 12.41 -2.71
CA ALA A 463 36.75 11.66 -3.81
C ALA A 463 36.48 12.33 -5.17
N ASP A 464 37.50 12.36 -6.05
CA ASP A 464 37.41 12.95 -7.39
C ASP A 464 37.32 11.90 -8.52
N LEU A 465 37.62 10.64 -8.21
CA LEU A 465 37.54 9.51 -9.13
C LEU A 465 37.16 8.22 -8.40
N PHE A 466 36.15 7.52 -8.89
CA PHE A 466 35.71 6.22 -8.39
C PHE A 466 36.02 5.10 -9.39
N LEU A 467 36.55 3.98 -8.90
CA LEU A 467 36.59 2.70 -9.61
C LEU A 467 35.75 1.68 -8.86
N LEU A 468 34.63 1.27 -9.44
CA LEU A 468 33.76 0.22 -8.93
C LEU A 468 34.21 -1.14 -9.51
N VAL A 469 34.48 -2.13 -8.67
CA VAL A 469 34.98 -3.46 -9.08
C VAL A 469 34.07 -4.56 -8.53
N GLY A 470 33.34 -5.25 -9.42
CA GLY A 470 32.47 -6.37 -9.05
C GLY A 470 31.32 -6.01 -8.10
N THR A 471 30.94 -4.72 -8.04
CA THR A 471 29.87 -4.19 -7.17
C THR A 471 28.85 -3.39 -7.98
N GLN A 472 27.57 -3.60 -7.67
CA GLN A 472 26.46 -2.75 -8.07
C GLN A 472 25.93 -2.00 -6.82
N PRO A 473 26.62 -0.93 -6.36
CA PRO A 473 26.34 -0.28 -5.06
C PRO A 473 24.91 0.25 -4.96
N ARG A 474 24.27 0.60 -6.08
CA ARG A 474 22.86 0.98 -6.17
C ARG A 474 21.91 -0.08 -5.60
N VAL A 475 22.22 -1.37 -5.82
CA VAL A 475 21.41 -2.51 -5.36
C VAL A 475 21.94 -3.05 -4.02
N GLU A 476 23.27 -3.06 -3.86
CA GLU A 476 23.95 -3.68 -2.73
C GLU A 476 23.87 -2.84 -1.45
N ALA A 477 24.09 -1.52 -1.55
CA ALA A 477 24.16 -0.59 -0.43
C ALA A 477 23.69 0.83 -0.86
N ALA A 478 22.37 1.01 -0.97
CA ALA A 478 21.79 2.14 -1.70
C ALA A 478 22.19 3.54 -1.18
N MET A 479 22.56 3.68 0.10
CA MET A 479 23.07 4.94 0.67
C MET A 479 24.51 5.26 0.26
N VAL A 480 25.38 4.25 0.12
CA VAL A 480 26.74 4.44 -0.44
C VAL A 480 26.61 4.95 -1.87
N ASN A 481 25.69 4.39 -2.64
CA ASN A 481 25.36 4.87 -3.98
C ASN A 481 24.76 6.29 -3.98
N ALA A 482 23.94 6.65 -2.99
CA ALA A 482 23.42 8.01 -2.82
C ALA A 482 24.56 9.03 -2.55
N ARG A 483 25.55 8.67 -1.73
CA ARG A 483 26.77 9.50 -1.53
C ARG A 483 27.58 9.63 -2.80
N ILE A 484 27.78 8.55 -3.57
CA ILE A 484 28.47 8.63 -4.87
C ILE A 484 27.69 9.56 -5.82
N CYS A 485 26.36 9.43 -5.92
CA CYS A 485 25.50 10.29 -6.73
C CYS A 485 25.62 11.77 -6.32
N LYS A 486 25.52 12.07 -5.02
CA LYS A 486 25.73 13.40 -4.43
C LYS A 486 27.12 13.94 -4.79
N THR A 487 28.17 13.12 -4.65
CA THR A 487 29.56 13.50 -4.92
C THR A 487 29.77 13.84 -6.39
N VAL A 488 29.38 12.94 -7.30
CA VAL A 488 29.44 13.14 -8.75
C VAL A 488 28.75 14.44 -9.14
N ARG A 489 27.56 14.71 -8.60
CA ARG A 489 26.82 15.95 -8.89
C ARG A 489 27.44 17.22 -8.26
N ALA A 490 28.02 17.12 -7.07
CA ALA A 490 28.55 18.27 -6.33
C ALA A 490 29.98 18.67 -6.74
N SER A 491 30.84 17.69 -7.05
CA SER A 491 32.27 17.89 -7.35
C SER A 491 32.65 17.60 -8.81
N ASN A 492 31.73 17.06 -9.62
CA ASN A 492 32.02 16.51 -10.96
C ASN A 492 33.04 15.36 -10.92
N ALA A 493 33.05 14.59 -9.82
CA ALA A 493 33.81 13.35 -9.72
C ALA A 493 33.38 12.35 -10.80
N LYS A 494 34.34 11.55 -11.29
CA LYS A 494 34.08 10.60 -12.39
C LYS A 494 33.96 9.18 -11.84
N VAL A 495 33.00 8.40 -12.33
CA VAL A 495 32.87 6.98 -11.98
C VAL A 495 33.22 6.11 -13.17
N ALA A 496 34.02 5.08 -12.93
CA ALA A 496 34.21 3.99 -13.85
C ALA A 496 33.95 2.64 -13.17
N TYR A 497 33.57 1.64 -13.96
CA TYR A 497 33.03 0.39 -13.44
C TYR A 497 33.51 -0.83 -14.22
N ILE A 498 33.96 -1.85 -13.49
CA ILE A 498 34.25 -3.19 -14.00
C ILE A 498 33.28 -4.17 -13.35
N GLY A 499 32.41 -4.77 -14.15
CA GLY A 499 31.39 -5.71 -13.65
C GLY A 499 30.26 -6.01 -14.65
N PRO A 500 29.25 -6.79 -14.25
CA PRO A 500 28.07 -7.06 -15.09
C PRO A 500 27.35 -5.76 -15.49
N PRO A 501 26.84 -5.63 -16.72
CA PRO A 501 26.21 -4.39 -17.19
C PRO A 501 24.99 -4.03 -16.34
N ALA A 502 24.98 -2.81 -15.79
CA ALA A 502 24.03 -2.34 -14.79
C ALA A 502 23.60 -0.88 -15.01
N GLU A 503 22.39 -0.52 -14.55
CA GLU A 503 21.84 0.84 -14.62
C GLU A 503 22.23 1.64 -13.36
N PHE A 504 22.93 2.76 -13.53
CA PHE A 504 23.35 3.67 -12.45
C PHE A 504 22.58 5.00 -12.50
N ASN A 505 22.51 5.69 -11.36
CA ASN A 505 21.80 6.97 -11.18
C ASN A 505 22.63 8.20 -11.66
N TYR A 506 23.78 7.97 -12.30
CA TYR A 506 24.78 8.97 -12.68
C TYR A 506 25.67 8.41 -13.82
N ASP A 507 26.42 9.30 -14.48
CA ASP A 507 27.35 8.95 -15.56
C ASP A 507 28.45 7.98 -15.10
N CYS A 508 28.25 6.70 -15.39
CA CYS A 508 29.13 5.60 -15.00
C CYS A 508 29.81 5.01 -16.24
N LYS A 509 31.13 5.16 -16.34
CA LYS A 509 31.90 4.62 -17.48
C LYS A 509 32.20 3.14 -17.27
N HIS A 510 31.37 2.26 -17.86
CA HIS A 510 31.70 0.83 -17.97
C HIS A 510 33.03 0.64 -18.72
N LEU A 511 33.94 -0.15 -18.16
CA LEU A 511 35.27 -0.43 -18.70
C LEU A 511 35.41 -1.89 -19.18
N GLY A 512 34.65 -2.80 -18.59
CA GLY A 512 34.77 -4.24 -18.82
C GLY A 512 33.90 -5.07 -17.88
N THR A 513 33.73 -6.34 -18.20
CA THR A 513 32.83 -7.25 -17.48
C THR A 513 33.56 -8.23 -16.57
N GLY A 514 34.88 -8.39 -16.74
CA GLY A 514 35.67 -9.42 -16.04
C GLY A 514 36.98 -8.93 -15.43
N PRO A 515 37.67 -9.83 -14.70
CA PRO A 515 38.98 -9.55 -14.09
C PRO A 515 40.11 -9.27 -15.10
N ASP A 516 39.93 -9.67 -16.37
CA ASP A 516 40.81 -9.34 -17.48
C ASP A 516 41.08 -7.83 -17.58
N THR A 517 40.01 -7.02 -17.55
CA THR A 517 40.12 -5.55 -17.58
C THR A 517 40.70 -4.95 -16.30
N LEU A 518 40.50 -5.60 -15.15
CA LEU A 518 41.16 -5.23 -13.90
C LEU A 518 42.69 -5.45 -13.99
N LYS A 519 43.11 -6.59 -14.57
CA LYS A 519 44.51 -6.89 -14.85
C LYS A 519 45.13 -5.90 -15.83
N GLU A 520 44.39 -5.42 -16.84
CA GLU A 520 44.89 -4.38 -17.74
C GLU A 520 45.15 -3.02 -17.04
N ILE A 521 44.40 -2.71 -15.97
CA ILE A 521 44.66 -1.52 -15.13
C ILE A 521 45.86 -1.77 -14.21
N ALA A 522 45.98 -2.96 -13.60
CA ALA A 522 47.11 -3.33 -12.75
C ALA A 522 48.45 -3.33 -13.51
N GLU A 523 48.45 -3.78 -14.77
CA GLU A 523 49.61 -3.73 -15.68
C GLU A 523 49.82 -2.33 -16.30
N GLY A 524 48.99 -1.34 -15.96
CA GLY A 524 49.09 0.04 -16.46
C GLY A 524 48.76 0.23 -17.95
N ARG A 525 48.28 -0.81 -18.64
CA ARG A 525 48.00 -0.82 -20.08
C ARG A 525 46.68 -0.14 -20.44
N HIS A 526 45.70 -0.20 -19.54
CA HIS A 526 44.36 0.33 -19.78
C HIS A 526 44.29 1.87 -19.60
N PRO A 527 43.64 2.64 -20.50
CA PRO A 527 43.64 4.11 -20.46
C PRO A 527 43.19 4.74 -19.14
N PHE A 528 42.34 4.06 -18.36
CA PHE A 528 41.86 4.56 -17.07
C PHE A 528 42.95 4.65 -15.99
N CYS A 529 44.06 3.90 -16.11
CA CYS A 529 45.20 4.02 -15.19
C CYS A 529 45.76 5.47 -15.16
N SER A 530 45.72 6.18 -16.30
CA SER A 530 46.12 7.59 -16.38
C SER A 530 45.19 8.53 -15.59
N ALA A 531 43.89 8.20 -15.48
CA ALA A 531 42.96 8.95 -14.65
C ALA A 531 43.23 8.69 -13.16
N LEU A 532 43.39 7.42 -12.77
CA LEU A 532 43.72 7.01 -11.39
C LEU A 532 45.01 7.65 -10.88
N LYS A 533 46.02 7.85 -11.75
CA LYS A 533 47.31 8.46 -11.36
C LYS A 533 47.27 9.99 -11.26
N ASN A 534 46.29 10.63 -11.91
CA ASN A 534 46.11 12.08 -11.90
C ASN A 534 45.05 12.55 -10.90
N ALA A 535 44.24 11.63 -10.37
CA ALA A 535 43.25 11.90 -9.32
C ALA A 535 43.96 12.27 -8.01
N LYS A 536 43.40 13.25 -7.29
CA LYS A 536 43.91 13.66 -5.98
C LYS A 536 43.44 12.71 -4.88
N ASN A 537 42.17 12.30 -4.91
CA ASN A 537 41.52 11.46 -3.91
C ASN A 537 40.78 10.31 -4.61
N PRO A 538 41.49 9.41 -5.33
CA PRO A 538 40.86 8.25 -5.96
C PRO A 538 40.28 7.31 -4.91
N ALA A 539 39.10 6.76 -5.16
CA ALA A 539 38.46 5.71 -4.38
C ALA A 539 38.26 4.46 -5.25
N ILE A 540 38.72 3.30 -4.77
CA ILE A 540 38.41 1.99 -5.35
C ILE A 540 37.43 1.30 -4.41
N ILE A 541 36.26 0.91 -4.92
CA ILE A 541 35.21 0.22 -4.15
C ILE A 541 35.01 -1.17 -4.76
N VAL A 542 35.22 -2.21 -3.96
CA VAL A 542 35.17 -3.61 -4.37
C VAL A 542 34.01 -4.32 -3.69
N GLY A 543 33.15 -4.99 -4.45
CA GLY A 543 31.98 -5.69 -3.87
C GLY A 543 32.36 -6.99 -3.18
N ALA A 544 31.82 -7.24 -1.98
CA ALA A 544 32.05 -8.49 -1.23
C ALA A 544 31.64 -9.75 -2.01
N GLY A 545 30.82 -9.64 -3.06
CA GLY A 545 30.55 -10.73 -4.00
C GLY A 545 31.79 -11.30 -4.70
N ILE A 546 32.93 -10.58 -4.75
CA ILE A 546 34.18 -11.17 -5.24
C ILE A 546 34.70 -12.28 -4.33
N PHE A 547 34.37 -12.26 -3.03
CA PHE A 547 34.81 -13.30 -2.09
C PHE A 547 34.23 -14.67 -2.44
N ASN A 548 33.03 -14.71 -3.05
CA ASN A 548 32.37 -15.94 -3.50
C ASN A 548 33.08 -16.63 -4.68
N ARG A 549 34.11 -15.99 -5.27
CA ARG A 549 34.88 -16.54 -6.39
C ARG A 549 36.08 -17.36 -5.90
N THR A 550 36.48 -18.34 -6.70
CA THR A 550 37.68 -19.16 -6.43
C THR A 550 38.99 -18.43 -6.66
N ASP A 551 39.00 -17.36 -7.46
CA ASP A 551 40.19 -16.55 -7.81
C ASP A 551 40.23 -15.20 -7.06
N LYS A 552 39.49 -15.10 -5.96
CA LYS A 552 39.33 -13.88 -5.16
C LYS A 552 40.69 -13.28 -4.72
N ASP A 553 41.69 -14.09 -4.36
CA ASP A 553 42.94 -13.61 -3.80
C ASP A 553 43.86 -13.05 -4.91
N ALA A 554 43.71 -13.55 -6.14
CA ALA A 554 44.30 -12.93 -7.33
C ALA A 554 43.61 -11.60 -7.69
N ILE A 555 42.30 -11.48 -7.49
CA ILE A 555 41.54 -10.24 -7.69
C ILE A 555 41.91 -9.19 -6.64
N LEU A 556 41.98 -9.57 -5.36
CA LEU A 556 42.42 -8.71 -4.25
C LEU A 556 43.85 -8.20 -4.48
N SER A 557 44.79 -9.10 -4.79
CA SER A 557 46.17 -8.73 -5.13
C SER A 557 46.26 -7.75 -6.32
N ALA A 558 45.42 -7.92 -7.35
CA ALA A 558 45.35 -6.97 -8.46
C ALA A 558 44.79 -5.60 -8.05
N VAL A 559 43.74 -5.55 -7.22
CA VAL A 559 43.24 -4.29 -6.65
C VAL A 559 44.30 -3.59 -5.80
N GLU A 560 45.01 -4.33 -4.95
CA GLU A 560 46.06 -3.79 -4.09
C GLU A 560 47.27 -3.32 -4.89
N SER A 561 47.61 -4.00 -5.98
CA SER A 561 48.63 -3.55 -6.95
C SER A 561 48.26 -2.21 -7.60
N ILE A 562 46.99 -2.05 -8.02
CA ILE A 562 46.47 -0.77 -8.55
C ILE A 562 46.52 0.31 -7.45
N SER A 563 46.07 -0.03 -6.24
CA SER A 563 46.04 0.87 -5.09
C SER A 563 47.43 1.43 -4.76
N GLN A 564 48.46 0.58 -4.75
CA GLN A 564 49.86 0.98 -4.56
C GLN A 564 50.40 1.79 -5.76
N ALA A 565 50.17 1.33 -7.00
CA ALA A 565 50.68 1.99 -8.21
C ALA A 565 50.08 3.39 -8.46
N ASN A 566 48.88 3.64 -7.96
CA ASN A 566 48.14 4.90 -8.10
C ASN A 566 48.07 5.73 -6.79
N ASN A 567 48.76 5.33 -5.71
CA ASN A 567 48.80 6.05 -4.42
C ASN A 567 47.39 6.30 -3.81
N VAL A 568 46.53 5.29 -3.92
CA VAL A 568 45.13 5.29 -3.47
C VAL A 568 45.03 5.17 -1.94
N VAL A 569 45.94 4.42 -1.33
CA VAL A 569 46.07 4.31 0.12
C VAL A 569 47.34 5.02 0.57
N ARG A 570 47.16 6.08 1.36
CA ARG A 570 48.22 6.94 1.90
C ARG A 570 47.80 7.52 3.27
N PRO A 571 48.71 8.11 4.06
CA PRO A 571 48.43 8.47 5.45
C PRO A 571 47.28 9.46 5.68
N ASP A 572 46.97 10.32 4.71
CA ASP A 572 45.85 11.28 4.76
C ASP A 572 44.56 10.78 4.06
N TRP A 573 44.62 9.66 3.34
CA TRP A 573 43.50 9.16 2.51
C TRP A 573 43.63 7.66 2.28
N ASN A 574 42.70 6.88 2.83
CA ASN A 574 42.62 5.43 2.62
C ASN A 574 41.50 5.11 1.61
N GLY A 575 41.78 5.31 0.32
CA GLY A 575 40.83 5.18 -0.78
C GLY A 575 40.48 3.75 -1.20
N LEU A 576 41.06 2.72 -0.56
CA LEU A 576 40.73 1.32 -0.83
C LEU A 576 39.55 0.89 0.05
N ASN A 577 38.45 0.47 -0.56
CA ASN A 577 37.20 0.19 0.11
C ASN A 577 36.62 -1.15 -0.33
N PHE A 578 36.13 -1.93 0.63
CA PHE A 578 35.30 -3.10 0.38
C PHE A 578 33.86 -2.81 0.79
N LEU A 579 32.93 -3.16 -0.08
CA LEU A 579 31.50 -2.95 0.14
C LEU A 579 30.83 -4.27 0.51
N LEU A 580 30.42 -4.38 1.76
CA LEU A 580 29.69 -5.54 2.29
C LEU A 580 28.22 -5.51 1.87
N LEU A 581 27.56 -6.66 1.96
CA LEU A 581 26.16 -6.83 1.53
C LEU A 581 25.20 -6.95 2.73
N TYR A 582 25.67 -7.60 3.79
CA TYR A 582 24.86 -8.09 4.90
C TYR A 582 25.25 -7.41 6.22
N ALA A 583 24.27 -7.02 7.03
CA ALA A 583 24.51 -6.28 8.29
C ALA A 583 25.32 -7.06 9.34
N ALA A 584 25.23 -8.39 9.34
CA ALA A 584 26.07 -9.24 10.18
C ALA A 584 27.54 -9.31 9.71
N GLN A 585 27.85 -8.96 8.46
CA GLN A 585 29.09 -9.37 7.78
C GLN A 585 30.35 -8.69 8.33
N ALA A 586 30.30 -7.39 8.67
CA ALA A 586 31.44 -6.69 9.27
C ALA A 586 31.76 -7.28 10.65
N ALA A 587 30.77 -7.26 11.56
CA ALA A 587 30.89 -7.80 12.90
C ALA A 587 31.26 -9.30 12.92
N ALA A 588 30.81 -10.10 11.94
CA ALA A 588 31.22 -11.50 11.80
C ALA A 588 32.72 -11.63 11.48
N LEU A 589 33.23 -10.85 10.53
CA LEU A 589 34.64 -10.90 10.12
C LEU A 589 35.55 -10.35 11.23
N ASP A 590 35.15 -9.27 11.89
CA ASP A 590 35.81 -8.71 13.08
C ASP A 590 35.86 -9.69 14.26
N LEU A 591 34.76 -10.41 14.52
CA LEU A 591 34.73 -11.51 15.49
C LEU A 591 35.48 -12.76 14.99
N GLY A 592 35.94 -12.80 13.74
CA GLY A 592 36.65 -13.91 13.11
C GLY A 592 35.79 -15.16 12.87
N LEU A 593 34.55 -15.00 12.40
CA LEU A 593 33.66 -16.08 11.94
C LEU A 593 33.93 -16.36 10.44
N ILE A 594 34.94 -17.20 10.15
CA ILE A 594 35.46 -17.45 8.80
C ILE A 594 35.25 -18.92 8.40
N GLN A 595 34.64 -19.17 7.22
CA GLN A 595 34.52 -20.54 6.71
C GLN A 595 35.89 -21.07 6.27
N ARG A 596 36.53 -21.94 7.04
CA ARG A 596 37.88 -22.46 6.73
C ARG A 596 37.93 -23.43 5.55
N SER A 597 36.84 -24.14 5.26
CA SER A 597 36.78 -25.18 4.21
C SER A 597 35.38 -25.32 3.61
N ALA A 598 35.29 -25.54 2.30
CA ALA A 598 34.03 -25.88 1.63
C ALA A 598 33.41 -27.17 2.22
N LYS A 599 34.27 -28.17 2.48
CA LYS A 599 33.86 -29.51 2.93
C LYS A 599 33.16 -29.52 4.29
N ALA A 600 33.36 -28.49 5.11
CA ALA A 600 32.79 -28.40 6.46
C ALA A 600 31.27 -28.61 6.45
N LEU A 601 30.56 -27.98 5.51
CA LEU A 601 29.10 -28.13 5.38
C LEU A 601 28.72 -29.50 4.76
N GLU A 602 29.50 -29.96 3.77
CA GLU A 602 29.26 -31.20 3.01
C GLU A 602 29.51 -32.49 3.82
N SER A 603 30.30 -32.43 4.89
CA SER A 603 30.52 -33.55 5.82
C SER A 603 29.80 -33.44 7.17
N ALA A 604 29.12 -32.31 7.43
CA ALA A 604 28.47 -32.06 8.70
C ALA A 604 27.38 -33.08 9.05
N LYS A 605 27.26 -33.39 10.34
CA LYS A 605 26.15 -34.17 10.92
C LYS A 605 25.31 -33.36 11.89
N PHE A 606 25.80 -32.22 12.36
CA PHE A 606 25.04 -31.22 13.09
C PHE A 606 25.25 -29.84 12.46
N VAL A 607 24.20 -29.21 11.95
CA VAL A 607 24.27 -27.89 11.32
C VAL A 607 23.34 -26.92 12.03
N TYR A 608 23.93 -25.91 12.65
CA TYR A 608 23.22 -24.86 13.38
C TYR A 608 23.10 -23.61 12.50
N LEU A 609 21.90 -23.36 11.98
CA LEU A 609 21.58 -22.19 11.15
C LEU A 609 20.95 -21.11 12.04
N MET A 610 21.69 -20.05 12.33
CA MET A 610 21.26 -18.96 13.20
C MET A 610 20.75 -17.78 12.35
N GLY A 611 19.56 -17.94 11.76
CA GLY A 611 18.90 -16.96 10.91
C GLY A 611 19.34 -16.99 9.44
N ALA A 612 20.10 -18.03 9.05
CA ALA A 612 20.61 -18.21 7.70
C ALA A 612 19.54 -18.87 6.80
N ASP A 613 19.05 -18.12 5.80
CA ASP A 613 17.96 -18.48 4.87
C ASP A 613 18.39 -18.34 3.39
N ASP A 614 19.62 -17.91 3.11
CA ASP A 614 20.29 -17.92 1.80
C ASP A 614 21.51 -18.88 1.77
N VAL A 615 21.82 -19.52 2.90
CA VAL A 615 22.65 -20.73 2.92
C VAL A 615 22.09 -21.80 1.96
N ASP A 616 22.98 -22.41 1.18
CA ASP A 616 22.62 -23.44 0.22
C ASP A 616 22.26 -24.76 0.96
N VAL A 617 20.95 -24.97 1.13
CA VAL A 617 20.40 -26.14 1.83
C VAL A 617 20.65 -27.47 1.11
N ASP A 618 20.93 -27.46 -0.20
CA ASP A 618 21.19 -28.68 -0.98
C ASP A 618 22.63 -29.18 -0.77
N LYS A 619 23.54 -28.32 -0.29
CA LYS A 619 24.88 -28.72 0.19
C LYS A 619 24.86 -29.41 1.57
N ILE A 620 23.75 -29.35 2.31
CA ILE A 620 23.64 -29.95 3.65
C ILE A 620 23.30 -31.44 3.51
N PRO A 621 24.11 -32.38 4.06
CA PRO A 621 23.84 -33.82 3.97
C PRO A 621 22.44 -34.18 4.45
N LYS A 622 21.77 -35.11 3.74
CA LYS A 622 20.36 -35.47 4.05
C LYS A 622 20.17 -36.12 5.42
N ASP A 623 21.23 -36.69 5.99
CA ASP A 623 21.27 -37.28 7.32
C ASP A 623 21.80 -36.33 8.41
N ALA A 624 22.19 -35.09 8.06
CA ALA A 624 22.56 -34.09 9.04
C ALA A 624 21.35 -33.63 9.87
N PHE A 625 21.54 -33.48 11.17
CA PHE A 625 20.57 -32.86 12.06
C PHE A 625 20.69 -31.34 11.97
N VAL A 626 19.68 -30.69 11.39
CA VAL A 626 19.68 -29.24 11.15
C VAL A 626 18.86 -28.55 12.24
N VAL A 627 19.45 -27.56 12.90
CA VAL A 627 18.75 -26.71 13.87
C VAL A 627 18.67 -25.32 13.28
N TYR A 628 17.45 -24.82 13.03
CA TYR A 628 17.24 -23.47 12.55
C TYR A 628 16.76 -22.59 13.72
N GLN A 629 17.68 -21.80 14.27
CA GLN A 629 17.32 -20.68 15.13
C GLN A 629 17.00 -19.49 14.24
N GLY A 630 15.80 -18.93 14.28
CA GLY A 630 15.48 -17.78 13.44
C GLY A 630 14.09 -17.20 13.68
N HIS A 631 13.88 -16.00 13.15
CA HIS A 631 12.67 -15.20 13.40
C HIS A 631 11.58 -15.37 12.33
N HIS A 632 11.96 -15.84 11.13
CA HIS A 632 11.11 -16.09 9.96
C HIS A 632 11.45 -17.48 9.42
N GLY A 633 10.58 -18.07 8.61
CA GLY A 633 10.90 -19.29 7.86
C GLY A 633 10.67 -19.14 6.37
N ASP A 634 11.75 -19.25 5.57
CA ASP A 634 11.68 -19.43 4.11
C ASP A 634 12.27 -20.78 3.71
N LYS A 635 13.53 -20.86 3.28
CA LYS A 635 14.11 -22.12 2.75
C LYS A 635 14.64 -23.03 3.85
N ALA A 636 15.40 -22.47 4.80
CA ALA A 636 16.13 -23.25 5.80
C ALA A 636 15.19 -23.96 6.78
N VAL A 637 14.04 -23.34 7.09
CA VAL A 637 13.01 -23.92 7.96
C VAL A 637 12.47 -25.25 7.43
N TYR A 638 12.34 -25.42 6.11
CA TYR A 638 11.86 -26.67 5.50
C TYR A 638 12.90 -27.80 5.55
N ARG A 639 14.18 -27.48 5.75
CA ARG A 639 15.26 -28.46 5.97
C ARG A 639 15.47 -28.77 7.45
N ALA A 640 15.15 -27.84 8.36
CA ALA A 640 15.36 -27.99 9.81
C ALA A 640 14.73 -29.27 10.40
N ASN A 641 15.39 -29.89 11.36
CA ASN A 641 14.88 -30.94 12.24
C ASN A 641 14.30 -30.36 13.54
N VAL A 642 14.87 -29.24 14.00
CA VAL A 642 14.37 -28.43 15.14
C VAL A 642 14.40 -26.95 14.75
N ILE A 643 13.38 -26.22 15.17
CA ILE A 643 13.22 -24.77 14.99
C ILE A 643 13.23 -24.10 16.37
N LEU A 644 14.03 -23.05 16.53
CA LEU A 644 14.12 -22.22 17.73
C LEU A 644 13.72 -20.77 17.39
N PRO A 645 12.57 -20.25 17.86
CA PRO A 645 12.06 -18.95 17.43
C PRO A 645 12.88 -17.78 18.01
N ALA A 646 13.41 -16.95 17.11
CA ALA A 646 14.24 -15.80 17.48
C ALA A 646 13.50 -14.46 17.37
N SER A 647 14.04 -13.46 18.07
CA SER A 647 13.68 -12.05 17.96
C SER A 647 14.05 -11.46 16.59
N ALA A 648 13.20 -10.61 16.04
CA ALA A 648 13.58 -9.73 14.93
C ALA A 648 14.41 -8.52 15.43
N PHE A 649 15.13 -7.84 14.53
CA PHE A 649 16.00 -6.71 14.90
C PHE A 649 15.30 -5.55 15.64
N THR A 650 13.99 -5.37 15.42
CA THR A 650 13.16 -4.37 16.13
C THR A 650 12.73 -4.81 17.53
N GLU A 651 13.03 -6.05 17.94
CA GLU A 651 12.61 -6.69 19.20
C GLU A 651 13.78 -6.91 20.16
N LYS A 652 15.03 -6.84 19.68
CA LYS A 652 16.26 -7.03 20.46
C LYS A 652 17.11 -5.77 20.54
N GLU A 653 17.90 -5.71 21.59
CA GLU A 653 19.04 -4.80 21.73
C GLU A 653 20.30 -5.57 21.32
N GLY A 654 20.84 -5.30 20.13
CA GLY A 654 22.01 -5.99 19.60
C GLY A 654 22.93 -5.03 18.85
N THR A 655 24.22 -5.29 18.91
CA THR A 655 25.25 -4.50 18.23
C THR A 655 25.45 -5.00 16.80
N TYR A 656 25.52 -4.06 15.86
CA TYR A 656 25.81 -4.28 14.46
C TYR A 656 26.93 -3.34 14.02
N GLU A 657 27.76 -3.76 13.08
CA GLU A 657 28.78 -2.90 12.48
C GLU A 657 28.49 -2.77 10.98
N ASN A 658 28.61 -1.56 10.46
CA ASN A 658 28.37 -1.31 9.05
C ASN A 658 29.64 -1.50 8.20
N THR A 659 29.47 -1.39 6.89
CA THR A 659 30.54 -1.59 5.90
C THR A 659 31.76 -0.68 6.08
N GLU A 660 31.68 0.45 6.80
CA GLU A 660 32.82 1.37 7.04
C GLU A 660 33.49 1.19 8.41
N GLY A 661 33.03 0.25 9.24
CA GLY A 661 33.55 0.03 10.60
C GLY A 661 32.99 0.99 11.65
N PHE A 662 31.81 1.57 11.39
CA PHE A 662 31.03 2.34 12.37
C PHE A 662 30.13 1.36 13.13
N THR A 663 30.34 1.25 14.45
CA THR A 663 29.60 0.32 15.32
C THR A 663 28.34 0.99 15.86
N GLN A 664 27.21 0.29 15.79
CA GLN A 664 25.87 0.81 16.11
C GLN A 664 25.06 -0.20 16.91
N GLN A 665 24.06 0.26 17.68
CA GLN A 665 23.27 -0.62 18.54
C GLN A 665 21.77 -0.45 18.28
N THR A 666 21.04 -1.55 18.06
CA THR A 666 19.58 -1.49 17.97
C THR A 666 18.96 -1.23 19.34
N VAL A 667 17.81 -0.55 19.35
CA VAL A 667 16.95 -0.37 20.52
C VAL A 667 15.62 -1.09 20.28
N PRO A 668 15.12 -1.92 21.23
CA PRO A 668 13.88 -2.66 21.06
C PRO A 668 12.66 -1.74 21.05
N ALA A 669 11.93 -1.76 19.92
CA ALA A 669 10.77 -0.92 19.66
C ALA A 669 9.43 -1.60 19.98
N VAL A 670 9.40 -2.93 19.90
CA VAL A 670 8.24 -3.82 20.09
C VAL A 670 8.64 -5.09 20.86
N PRO A 671 7.71 -5.77 21.57
CA PRO A 671 7.98 -7.06 22.20
C PRO A 671 8.17 -8.18 21.16
N THR A 672 8.89 -9.24 21.55
CA THR A 672 9.04 -10.48 20.77
C THR A 672 7.70 -11.17 20.49
N VAL A 673 7.54 -11.73 19.28
CA VAL A 673 6.34 -12.47 18.88
C VAL A 673 6.28 -13.85 19.54
N GLY A 674 5.16 -14.17 20.19
CA GLY A 674 4.93 -15.49 20.79
C GLY A 674 5.88 -15.80 21.94
N ASP A 675 6.46 -17.00 21.92
CA ASP A 675 7.49 -17.45 22.87
C ASP A 675 8.92 -17.32 22.31
N ALA A 676 9.14 -16.47 21.29
CA ALA A 676 10.46 -16.15 20.76
C ALA A 676 11.40 -15.51 21.80
N ARG A 677 12.72 -15.55 21.55
CA ARG A 677 13.78 -15.03 22.44
C ARG A 677 14.92 -14.36 21.66
N ASP A 678 15.70 -13.52 22.33
CA ASP A 678 16.93 -12.94 21.77
C ASP A 678 17.90 -14.04 21.31
N ASP A 679 18.51 -13.86 20.15
CA ASP A 679 19.39 -14.86 19.54
C ASP A 679 20.52 -15.34 20.47
N TRP A 680 21.19 -14.42 21.17
CA TRP A 680 22.26 -14.76 22.11
C TRP A 680 21.73 -15.55 23.32
N LYS A 681 20.48 -15.30 23.77
CA LYS A 681 19.87 -16.03 24.90
C LYS A 681 19.57 -17.48 24.53
N ILE A 682 19.18 -17.74 23.28
CA ILE A 682 18.87 -19.09 22.79
C ILE A 682 20.13 -19.94 22.77
N VAL A 683 21.19 -19.50 22.08
CA VAL A 683 22.46 -20.21 22.03
C VAL A 683 23.07 -20.34 23.43
N ARG A 684 22.94 -19.30 24.28
CA ARG A 684 23.42 -19.34 25.67
C ARG A 684 22.64 -20.34 26.52
N ALA A 685 21.32 -20.48 26.34
CA ALA A 685 20.54 -21.50 27.03
C ALA A 685 20.90 -22.91 26.54
N LEU A 686 21.04 -23.09 25.22
CA LEU A 686 21.49 -24.35 24.62
C LEU A 686 22.83 -24.81 25.19
N SER A 687 23.80 -23.90 25.34
CA SER A 687 25.13 -24.21 25.87
C SER A 687 25.09 -24.80 27.29
N GLU A 688 24.15 -24.38 28.15
CA GLU A 688 24.01 -24.94 29.50
C GLU A 688 23.22 -26.26 29.51
N VAL A 689 22.28 -26.46 28.58
CA VAL A 689 21.57 -27.74 28.41
C VAL A 689 22.50 -28.82 27.84
N SER A 690 23.37 -28.45 26.90
CA SER A 690 24.44 -29.30 26.34
C SER A 690 25.71 -29.35 27.19
N GLY A 691 25.64 -29.04 28.49
CA GLY A 691 26.74 -29.18 29.46
C GLY A 691 27.91 -28.19 29.33
N VAL A 692 28.04 -27.49 28.20
CA VAL A 692 29.13 -26.56 27.89
C VAL A 692 28.83 -25.15 28.43
N LYS A 693 28.92 -24.99 29.76
CA LYS A 693 28.59 -23.75 30.45
C LYS A 693 29.44 -22.55 29.98
N LEU A 694 28.80 -21.62 29.27
CA LEU A 694 29.37 -20.33 28.86
C LEU A 694 29.48 -19.34 30.04
N PRO A 695 30.49 -18.45 30.04
CA PRO A 695 30.94 -17.73 31.24
C PRO A 695 30.06 -16.52 31.61
N TYR A 696 29.36 -15.94 30.65
CA TYR A 696 28.42 -14.83 30.81
C TYR A 696 26.98 -15.33 30.95
N ASN A 697 26.10 -14.50 31.51
CA ASN A 697 24.66 -14.76 31.65
C ASN A 697 23.79 -13.49 31.43
N SER A 698 24.37 -12.42 30.89
CA SER A 698 23.73 -11.13 30.61
C SER A 698 24.29 -10.53 29.31
N ILE A 699 23.56 -9.61 28.69
CA ILE A 699 24.00 -8.91 27.47
C ILE A 699 25.35 -8.20 27.70
N GLU A 700 25.53 -7.54 28.84
CA GLU A 700 26.78 -6.88 29.21
C GLU A 700 27.94 -7.89 29.42
N GLY A 701 27.65 -9.09 29.89
CA GLY A 701 28.62 -10.19 29.94
C GLY A 701 29.06 -10.67 28.55
N VAL A 702 28.15 -10.65 27.56
CA VAL A 702 28.48 -10.93 26.16
C VAL A 702 29.26 -9.77 25.53
N ARG A 703 28.89 -8.51 25.77
CA ARG A 703 29.67 -7.34 25.31
C ARG A 703 31.06 -7.29 25.92
N SER A 704 31.20 -7.63 27.21
CA SER A 704 32.50 -7.86 27.86
C SER A 704 33.31 -8.98 27.19
N ARG A 705 32.67 -10.02 26.64
CA ARG A 705 33.33 -11.06 25.84
C ARG A 705 33.74 -10.55 24.46
N ILE A 706 32.86 -9.82 23.76
CA ILE A 706 33.16 -9.14 22.48
C ILE A 706 34.39 -8.25 22.65
N LYS A 707 34.45 -7.45 23.72
CA LYS A 707 35.59 -6.57 24.03
C LYS A 707 36.94 -7.30 24.16
N SER A 708 36.90 -8.59 24.46
CA SER A 708 38.07 -9.49 24.55
C SER A 708 38.44 -10.16 23.22
N VAL A 709 37.68 -9.93 22.13
CA VAL A 709 37.92 -10.47 20.79
C VAL A 709 38.07 -9.34 19.77
N ALA A 710 37.06 -8.47 19.67
CA ALA A 710 36.98 -7.32 18.77
C ALA A 710 36.52 -6.09 19.57
N PRO A 711 37.46 -5.27 20.13
CA PRO A 711 37.12 -4.21 21.07
C PRO A 711 36.34 -3.04 20.46
N ASN A 712 36.46 -2.80 19.15
CA ASN A 712 35.71 -1.78 18.41
C ASN A 712 34.20 -2.03 18.43
N LEU A 713 33.76 -3.30 18.42
CA LEU A 713 32.34 -3.71 18.50
C LEU A 713 31.68 -3.42 19.88
N VAL A 714 32.34 -2.61 20.72
CA VAL A 714 31.81 -2.09 21.99
C VAL A 714 31.90 -0.55 22.06
N CYS A 715 32.58 0.11 21.10
CA CYS A 715 32.58 1.56 20.92
C CYS A 715 31.37 1.97 20.05
N ALA A 716 30.16 1.88 20.63
CA ALA A 716 28.92 2.21 19.93
C ALA A 716 28.80 3.71 19.60
N ASP A 717 28.22 4.00 18.43
CA ASP A 717 28.17 5.31 17.77
C ASP A 717 29.56 5.92 17.44
N GLU A 718 30.61 5.09 17.42
CA GLU A 718 31.97 5.45 16.99
C GLU A 718 32.46 4.57 15.82
N ARG A 719 33.42 5.09 15.06
CA ARG A 719 34.08 4.41 13.93
C ARG A 719 35.57 4.27 14.21
N GLU A 720 36.04 3.03 14.26
CA GLU A 720 37.46 2.69 14.48
C GLU A 720 38.13 2.35 13.14
N PRO A 721 38.99 3.21 12.55
CA PRO A 721 39.58 2.97 11.24
C PRO A 721 40.66 1.88 11.27
N ALA A 722 40.80 1.11 10.19
CA ALA A 722 41.92 0.20 10.03
C ALA A 722 43.25 0.97 9.84
N VAL A 723 44.12 0.93 10.85
CA VAL A 723 45.43 1.62 10.85
C VAL A 723 46.43 0.98 9.88
N PHE A 724 46.32 -0.33 9.64
CA PHE A 724 47.17 -1.07 8.71
C PHE A 724 46.52 -1.15 7.32
N GLY A 725 47.30 -0.79 6.28
CA GLY A 725 46.90 -0.94 4.88
C GLY A 725 47.46 -2.21 4.21
N PRO A 726 47.32 -2.35 2.89
CA PRO A 726 47.58 -3.59 2.15
C PRO A 726 49.06 -4.01 2.05
N SER A 727 50.00 -3.22 2.57
CA SER A 727 51.44 -3.55 2.54
C SER A 727 51.84 -4.71 3.47
N LEU A 728 50.90 -5.25 4.26
CA LEU A 728 51.12 -6.42 5.13
C LEU A 728 50.62 -7.75 4.53
N LYS A 729 49.85 -7.73 3.44
CA LYS A 729 49.27 -8.95 2.85
C LYS A 729 50.36 -9.76 2.11
N PRO A 730 50.41 -11.10 2.23
CA PRO A 730 51.40 -11.92 1.53
C PRO A 730 51.20 -11.93 0.01
N GLU A 731 52.29 -12.12 -0.75
CA GLU A 731 52.24 -12.21 -2.22
C GLU A 731 51.36 -13.39 -2.69
N CYS A 732 50.30 -13.06 -3.43
CA CYS A 732 49.42 -14.06 -4.05
C CYS A 732 50.11 -14.78 -5.21
N LYS A 733 49.89 -16.10 -5.31
CA LYS A 733 50.42 -16.98 -6.37
C LYS A 733 49.34 -17.58 -7.27
N GLU A 734 48.07 -17.21 -7.06
CA GLU A 734 46.94 -17.76 -7.81
C GLU A 734 46.79 -17.12 -9.19
N THR A 735 46.34 -17.90 -10.16
CA THR A 735 46.03 -17.42 -11.51
C THR A 735 44.59 -16.94 -11.59
N MET A 736 44.42 -15.62 -11.78
CA MET A 736 43.14 -14.96 -12.05
C MET A 736 42.34 -15.65 -13.17
N SER A 737 41.04 -15.83 -12.97
CA SER A 737 40.14 -16.53 -13.89
C SER A 737 39.59 -15.62 -14.98
N THR A 738 39.28 -16.21 -16.14
CA THR A 738 38.59 -15.53 -17.25
C THR A 738 37.08 -15.41 -17.04
N MET A 739 36.51 -16.02 -15.99
CA MET A 739 35.08 -15.88 -15.70
C MET A 739 34.73 -14.43 -15.32
N PRO A 740 33.72 -13.80 -15.96
CA PRO A 740 33.33 -12.42 -15.66
C PRO A 740 32.76 -12.26 -14.24
N PHE A 741 32.64 -11.03 -13.76
CA PHE A 741 31.95 -10.75 -12.52
C PHE A 741 30.44 -11.02 -12.68
N GLN A 742 29.80 -11.51 -11.62
CA GLN A 742 28.36 -11.86 -11.60
C GLN A 742 27.58 -10.85 -10.75
N THR A 743 26.29 -10.72 -11.01
CA THR A 743 25.36 -9.92 -10.18
C THR A 743 25.13 -10.63 -8.86
N VAL A 744 25.58 -10.06 -7.75
CA VAL A 744 25.51 -10.71 -6.43
C VAL A 744 24.10 -10.67 -5.83
N VAL A 745 23.34 -9.63 -6.15
CA VAL A 745 21.96 -9.42 -5.69
C VAL A 745 21.05 -9.26 -6.91
N GLU A 746 20.32 -10.31 -7.27
CA GLU A 746 19.40 -10.30 -8.40
C GLU A 746 18.15 -9.43 -8.15
N ASN A 747 17.71 -9.35 -6.88
CA ASN A 747 16.48 -8.68 -6.50
C ASN A 747 16.65 -7.84 -5.22
N PHE A 748 16.80 -6.52 -5.41
CA PHE A 748 16.87 -5.53 -4.34
C PHE A 748 15.74 -5.65 -3.29
N TYR A 749 14.54 -6.05 -3.69
CA TYR A 749 13.39 -6.14 -2.80
C TYR A 749 13.32 -7.47 -2.03
N MET A 750 14.18 -8.45 -2.30
CA MET A 750 14.11 -9.80 -1.72
C MET A 750 15.50 -10.32 -1.31
N THR A 751 16.25 -9.54 -0.52
CA THR A 751 17.63 -9.88 -0.15
C THR A 751 17.77 -10.72 1.11
N ASN A 752 16.74 -10.79 1.96
CA ASN A 752 16.77 -11.45 3.28
C ASN A 752 15.39 -12.01 3.67
N SER A 753 15.29 -12.78 4.77
CA SER A 753 14.03 -13.44 5.13
C SER A 753 12.89 -12.46 5.54
N ILE A 754 13.20 -11.32 6.16
CA ILE A 754 12.20 -10.27 6.47
C ILE A 754 11.61 -9.68 5.18
N THR A 755 12.46 -9.38 4.20
CA THR A 755 12.06 -8.77 2.92
C THR A 755 11.35 -9.76 2.02
N ARG A 756 11.77 -11.04 2.00
CA ARG A 756 11.06 -12.15 1.34
C ARG A 756 9.65 -12.37 1.92
N ALA A 757 9.48 -12.29 3.24
CA ALA A 757 8.17 -12.44 3.91
C ALA A 757 7.22 -11.22 3.72
N SER A 758 7.76 -10.03 3.41
CA SER A 758 6.98 -8.78 3.26
C SER A 758 6.09 -8.79 2.02
N LYS A 759 4.78 -8.57 2.21
CA LYS A 759 3.83 -8.49 1.09
C LYS A 759 4.11 -7.27 0.19
N ILE A 760 4.64 -6.19 0.78
CA ILE A 760 4.97 -4.96 0.05
C ILE A 760 6.13 -5.23 -0.91
N MET A 761 7.17 -5.92 -0.45
CA MET A 761 8.33 -6.29 -1.25
C MET A 761 7.97 -7.25 -2.39
N ALA A 762 7.13 -8.26 -2.13
CA ALA A 762 6.58 -9.14 -3.17
C ALA A 762 5.84 -8.36 -4.28
N GLN A 763 5.04 -7.35 -3.90
CA GLN A 763 4.37 -6.49 -4.86
C GLN A 763 5.35 -5.57 -5.61
N CYS A 764 6.40 -5.06 -4.96
CA CYS A 764 7.44 -4.24 -5.62
C CYS A 764 8.22 -5.05 -6.65
N SER A 765 8.68 -6.25 -6.28
CA SER A 765 9.31 -7.22 -7.18
C SER A 765 8.44 -7.48 -8.43
N ALA A 766 7.18 -7.88 -8.22
CA ALA A 766 6.27 -8.23 -9.32
C ALA A 766 5.91 -7.06 -10.25
N VAL A 767 5.94 -5.82 -9.77
CA VAL A 767 5.47 -4.63 -10.50
C VAL A 767 6.60 -3.80 -11.11
N LEU A 768 7.77 -3.72 -10.45
CA LEU A 768 8.90 -2.90 -10.88
C LEU A 768 9.87 -3.70 -11.76
N LEU A 769 10.16 -4.96 -11.43
CA LEU A 769 11.11 -5.79 -12.20
C LEU A 769 10.51 -6.33 -13.51
N LYS A 770 9.19 -6.61 -13.57
CA LYS A 770 8.54 -7.03 -14.82
C LYS A 770 8.56 -5.97 -15.94
N LYS A 771 8.95 -4.72 -15.66
CA LYS A 771 9.12 -3.66 -16.67
C LYS A 771 10.57 -3.49 -17.17
N SER A 772 11.59 -3.95 -16.44
CA SER A 772 12.99 -3.86 -16.92
C SER A 772 13.29 -4.92 -17.98
N SER A 773 12.79 -6.15 -17.80
CA SER A 773 12.96 -7.27 -18.74
C SER A 773 12.28 -7.07 -20.11
N LEU A 774 11.37 -6.10 -20.24
CA LEU A 774 10.80 -5.70 -21.52
C LEU A 774 11.71 -4.76 -22.33
N LYS A 775 12.48 -3.88 -21.66
CA LYS A 775 13.36 -2.91 -22.35
C LYS A 775 14.53 -3.55 -23.09
N GLN A 776 15.05 -4.68 -22.62
CA GLN A 776 16.19 -5.37 -23.24
C GLN A 776 15.87 -6.06 -24.59
N ARG A 777 14.69 -5.82 -25.18
CA ARG A 777 14.31 -6.32 -26.51
C ARG A 777 14.12 -5.23 -27.58
N ASP A 778 14.16 -3.95 -27.20
CA ASP A 778 13.86 -2.81 -28.08
C ASP A 778 15.13 -2.06 -28.56
N GLU A 779 16.04 -2.77 -29.23
CA GLU A 779 17.06 -2.14 -30.09
C GLU A 779 16.96 -2.64 -31.54
N ASN A 780 16.98 -1.70 -32.50
CA ASN A 780 16.89 -1.91 -33.95
C ASN A 780 15.62 -2.60 -34.51
N PRO A 781 14.49 -1.88 -34.62
CA PRO A 781 13.31 -2.33 -35.40
C PRO A 781 13.50 -2.25 -36.93
N ALA A 782 14.70 -1.92 -37.43
CA ALA A 782 14.92 -1.51 -38.83
C ALA A 782 15.46 -2.59 -39.78
N THR A 783 15.67 -3.84 -39.32
CA THR A 783 16.41 -4.86 -40.12
C THR A 783 15.76 -6.26 -40.13
N LYS A 784 14.47 -6.37 -39.80
CA LYS A 784 13.68 -7.61 -39.90
C LYS A 784 12.36 -7.47 -40.68
N LEU A 785 12.41 -6.72 -41.78
CA LEU A 785 11.59 -7.04 -42.95
C LEU A 785 12.38 -8.03 -43.81
N LEU A 786 11.71 -9.08 -44.31
CA LEU A 786 12.27 -10.30 -44.91
C LEU A 786 12.93 -11.25 -43.89
N GLY A 787 12.36 -12.45 -43.72
CA GLY A 787 12.98 -13.53 -42.92
C GLY A 787 12.02 -14.41 -42.12
N ASN A 788 11.33 -15.31 -42.82
CA ASN A 788 10.62 -16.50 -42.33
C ASN A 788 9.57 -16.32 -41.21
N GLY A 789 8.30 -16.64 -41.53
CA GLY A 789 7.28 -16.85 -40.52
C GLY A 789 7.47 -18.17 -39.77
N ILE A 790 7.06 -18.20 -38.50
CA ILE A 790 6.81 -19.42 -37.72
C ILE A 790 5.43 -19.23 -37.11
N GLU A 791 4.47 -20.05 -37.54
CA GLU A 791 3.14 -20.09 -36.94
C GLU A 791 3.25 -20.84 -35.61
N SER A 792 2.77 -20.25 -34.53
CA SER A 792 2.72 -20.91 -33.22
C SER A 792 1.49 -21.82 -33.17
N GLU A 793 1.66 -23.09 -33.55
CA GLU A 793 0.61 -24.11 -33.45
C GLU A 793 0.09 -24.24 -32.01
N THR A 794 -1.10 -23.72 -31.74
CA THR A 794 -1.82 -23.99 -30.48
C THR A 794 -2.34 -25.42 -30.52
N ASN A 795 -1.55 -26.35 -30.00
CA ASN A 795 -1.79 -27.79 -30.04
C ASN A 795 -3.21 -28.16 -29.52
N PRO A 796 -4.13 -28.67 -30.38
CA PRO A 796 -5.53 -28.91 -30.00
C PRO A 796 -5.77 -30.03 -28.97
N ALA A 797 -4.73 -30.76 -28.56
CA ALA A 797 -4.84 -32.02 -27.81
C ALA A 797 -5.11 -31.88 -26.29
N ALA A 798 -5.25 -30.66 -25.75
CA ALA A 798 -5.39 -30.43 -24.30
C ALA A 798 -6.83 -30.54 -23.74
N ILE A 799 -7.81 -30.86 -24.57
CA ILE A 799 -9.22 -31.00 -24.15
C ILE A 799 -9.42 -32.34 -23.42
N GLY A 800 -9.14 -32.36 -22.11
CA GLY A 800 -9.30 -33.57 -21.28
C GLY A 800 -8.73 -33.49 -19.87
N GLN A 801 -7.96 -32.47 -19.52
CA GLN A 801 -7.56 -32.21 -18.13
C GLN A 801 -8.58 -31.31 -17.43
N ASP A 802 -8.92 -31.64 -16.19
CA ASP A 802 -9.80 -30.81 -15.34
C ASP A 802 -9.05 -29.55 -14.90
N LEU A 803 -9.48 -28.40 -15.42
CA LEU A 803 -8.87 -27.09 -15.14
C LEU A 803 -8.85 -26.74 -13.64
N LEU A 804 -9.74 -27.31 -12.83
CA LEU A 804 -9.78 -27.04 -11.38
C LEU A 804 -8.72 -27.82 -10.57
N ASN A 805 -7.94 -28.70 -11.23
CA ASN A 805 -6.75 -29.33 -10.66
C ASN A 805 -5.50 -28.45 -10.74
N ASP A 806 -5.53 -27.35 -11.50
CA ASP A 806 -4.47 -26.34 -11.48
C ASP A 806 -4.66 -25.44 -10.25
N GLU A 807 -3.64 -25.34 -9.39
CA GLU A 807 -3.72 -24.59 -8.12
C GLU A 807 -4.01 -23.09 -8.31
N ILE A 808 -3.55 -22.50 -9.42
CA ILE A 808 -3.74 -21.07 -9.74
C ILE A 808 -5.17 -20.83 -10.23
N VAL A 809 -5.70 -21.71 -11.09
CA VAL A 809 -7.09 -21.65 -11.56
C VAL A 809 -8.06 -21.92 -10.41
N SER A 810 -7.74 -22.90 -9.56
CA SER A 810 -8.53 -23.23 -8.36
C SER A 810 -8.57 -22.05 -7.38
N GLU A 811 -7.42 -21.43 -7.07
CA GLU A 811 -7.38 -20.26 -6.18
C GLU A 811 -8.08 -19.01 -6.76
N HIS A 812 -7.96 -18.79 -8.08
CA HIS A 812 -8.69 -17.71 -8.75
C HIS A 812 -10.21 -17.90 -8.61
N LEU A 813 -10.70 -19.14 -8.70
CA LEU A 813 -12.12 -19.49 -8.61
C LEU A 813 -12.59 -19.85 -7.18
N THR A 814 -11.71 -19.85 -6.16
CA THR A 814 -11.99 -20.24 -4.77
C THR A 814 -13.31 -19.65 -4.25
N ARG A 815 -13.62 -18.37 -4.53
CA ARG A 815 -14.85 -17.73 -4.04
C ARG A 815 -16.13 -18.33 -4.64
N ASN A 816 -16.09 -18.77 -5.89
CA ASN A 816 -17.21 -19.44 -6.53
C ASN A 816 -17.27 -20.91 -6.09
N ILE A 817 -16.12 -21.59 -5.96
CA ILE A 817 -16.05 -22.97 -5.45
C ILE A 817 -16.63 -23.08 -4.03
N GLN A 818 -16.32 -22.12 -3.15
CA GLN A 818 -16.86 -22.07 -1.77
C GLN A 818 -18.35 -21.65 -1.71
N PHE A 819 -18.91 -21.08 -2.78
CA PHE A 819 -20.32 -20.70 -2.86
C PHE A 819 -21.21 -21.76 -3.53
N PHE A 820 -20.70 -22.40 -4.58
CA PHE A 820 -21.44 -23.36 -5.41
C PHE A 820 -21.13 -24.83 -5.13
N ASP A 821 -20.02 -25.14 -4.45
CA ASP A 821 -19.30 -26.43 -4.51
C ASP A 821 -18.45 -26.63 -5.79
N LEU A 822 -17.53 -27.60 -5.72
CA LEU A 822 -16.56 -27.93 -6.77
C LEU A 822 -17.18 -28.63 -8.00
N GLU A 823 -18.21 -29.46 -7.81
CA GLU A 823 -18.90 -30.13 -8.93
C GLU A 823 -19.72 -29.12 -9.73
N SER A 824 -20.34 -28.19 -9.04
CA SER A 824 -21.11 -27.09 -9.63
C SER A 824 -20.20 -26.07 -10.33
N GLN A 825 -19.01 -25.76 -9.78
CA GLN A 825 -18.00 -24.99 -10.52
C GLN A 825 -17.47 -25.73 -11.75
N ARG A 826 -17.28 -27.06 -11.71
CA ARG A 826 -16.92 -27.85 -12.92
C ARG A 826 -17.94 -27.69 -14.04
N LYS A 827 -19.24 -27.64 -13.72
CA LYS A 827 -20.32 -27.41 -14.72
C LYS A 827 -20.18 -26.02 -15.35
N VAL A 828 -19.98 -24.98 -14.55
CA VAL A 828 -19.72 -23.61 -15.04
C VAL A 828 -18.47 -23.58 -15.94
N THR A 829 -17.38 -24.23 -15.54
CA THR A 829 -16.13 -24.25 -16.30
C THR A 829 -16.17 -25.13 -17.56
N GLY A 830 -17.03 -26.14 -17.62
CA GLY A 830 -17.32 -26.88 -18.85
C GLY A 830 -18.23 -26.15 -19.86
N SER A 831 -18.85 -25.03 -19.48
CA SER A 831 -19.93 -24.39 -20.27
C SER A 831 -19.45 -23.54 -21.44
N TYR A 832 -20.25 -23.52 -22.52
CA TYR A 832 -20.12 -22.64 -23.68
C TYR A 832 -21.25 -21.60 -23.73
N VAL A 833 -20.90 -20.31 -23.69
CA VAL A 833 -21.85 -19.20 -23.68
C VAL A 833 -21.60 -18.21 -24.83
N VAL A 834 -22.68 -17.81 -25.52
CA VAL A 834 -22.65 -16.81 -26.60
C VAL A 834 -23.19 -15.48 -26.08
N VAL A 835 -22.50 -14.36 -26.34
CA VAL A 835 -22.93 -13.01 -25.94
C VAL A 835 -22.99 -12.10 -27.17
N ILE A 836 -24.20 -11.64 -27.51
CA ILE A 836 -24.49 -10.87 -28.73
C ILE A 836 -24.93 -9.45 -28.33
N GLY A 837 -24.21 -8.43 -28.79
CA GLY A 837 -24.43 -7.02 -28.41
C GLY A 837 -23.56 -6.59 -27.23
N LEU A 838 -22.28 -6.35 -27.49
CA LEU A 838 -21.23 -6.05 -26.51
C LEU A 838 -21.21 -4.56 -26.11
N GLY A 839 -22.38 -3.92 -26.11
CA GLY A 839 -22.57 -2.59 -25.53
C GLY A 839 -22.44 -2.59 -24.00
N GLY A 840 -23.02 -1.59 -23.34
CA GLY A 840 -22.88 -1.42 -21.89
C GLY A 840 -23.54 -2.52 -21.03
N VAL A 841 -24.33 -3.41 -21.62
CA VAL A 841 -24.87 -4.60 -20.94
C VAL A 841 -23.97 -5.82 -21.22
N GLY A 842 -23.84 -6.21 -22.50
CA GLY A 842 -23.11 -7.43 -22.89
C GLY A 842 -21.62 -7.41 -22.54
N SER A 843 -20.94 -6.26 -22.62
CA SER A 843 -19.54 -6.15 -22.17
C SER A 843 -19.38 -6.43 -20.66
N HIS A 844 -20.34 -6.02 -19.83
CA HIS A 844 -20.34 -6.30 -18.39
C HIS A 844 -20.74 -7.74 -18.09
N ALA A 845 -21.72 -8.30 -18.80
CA ALA A 845 -22.12 -9.70 -18.64
C ALA A 845 -20.99 -10.67 -19.02
N ALA A 846 -20.39 -10.50 -20.20
CA ALA A 846 -19.27 -11.32 -20.68
C ALA A 846 -18.06 -11.26 -19.74
N SER A 847 -17.75 -10.08 -19.18
CA SER A 847 -16.63 -9.89 -18.25
C SER A 847 -16.84 -10.65 -16.93
N MET A 848 -18.08 -10.77 -16.45
CA MET A 848 -18.39 -11.53 -15.23
C MET A 848 -18.52 -13.04 -15.49
N LEU A 849 -19.02 -13.45 -16.66
CA LEU A 849 -19.02 -14.86 -17.08
C LEU A 849 -17.59 -15.41 -17.14
N LEU A 850 -16.68 -14.68 -17.82
CA LEU A 850 -15.25 -15.00 -17.85
C LEU A 850 -14.67 -15.16 -16.44
N ARG A 851 -14.84 -14.14 -15.58
CA ARG A 851 -14.31 -14.11 -14.21
C ARG A 851 -14.93 -15.14 -13.27
N SER A 852 -16.03 -15.76 -13.68
CA SER A 852 -16.68 -16.85 -12.93
C SER A 852 -16.25 -18.23 -13.41
N GLY A 853 -15.27 -18.29 -14.32
CA GLY A 853 -14.63 -19.52 -14.76
C GLY A 853 -15.25 -20.18 -15.99
N VAL A 854 -16.17 -19.53 -16.73
CA VAL A 854 -16.81 -20.10 -17.93
C VAL A 854 -15.76 -20.43 -18.99
N GLY A 855 -15.69 -21.71 -19.41
CA GLY A 855 -14.59 -22.22 -20.23
C GLY A 855 -14.58 -21.77 -21.69
N LYS A 856 -15.74 -21.49 -22.30
CA LYS A 856 -15.82 -20.99 -23.68
C LYS A 856 -16.79 -19.82 -23.83
N LEU A 857 -16.34 -18.75 -24.48
CA LEU A 857 -17.14 -17.57 -24.79
C LEU A 857 -17.07 -17.22 -26.29
N LEU A 858 -18.22 -17.05 -26.94
CA LEU A 858 -18.32 -16.41 -28.26
C LEU A 858 -18.88 -14.99 -28.11
N LEU A 859 -18.10 -14.01 -28.54
CA LEU A 859 -18.40 -12.58 -28.42
C LEU A 859 -18.76 -12.00 -29.79
N VAL A 860 -19.99 -11.49 -29.96
CA VAL A 860 -20.50 -11.00 -31.25
C VAL A 860 -20.98 -9.55 -31.15
N ASP A 861 -20.30 -8.64 -31.88
CA ASP A 861 -20.68 -7.22 -32.03
C ASP A 861 -19.94 -6.58 -33.22
N PHE A 862 -20.64 -5.79 -34.01
CA PHE A 862 -20.11 -5.15 -35.23
C PHE A 862 -19.59 -3.72 -35.02
N ASP A 863 -19.96 -3.03 -33.93
CA ASP A 863 -19.51 -1.66 -33.69
C ASP A 863 -18.03 -1.63 -33.27
N GLN A 864 -17.45 -0.44 -33.38
CA GLN A 864 -16.20 -0.09 -32.72
C GLN A 864 -16.45 0.58 -31.36
N VAL A 865 -15.45 0.52 -30.49
CA VAL A 865 -15.41 1.32 -29.24
C VAL A 865 -15.40 2.80 -29.61
N SER A 866 -16.46 3.52 -29.27
CA SER A 866 -16.54 4.98 -29.40
C SER A 866 -16.16 5.68 -28.10
N LEU A 867 -15.73 6.94 -28.17
CA LEU A 867 -15.55 7.81 -26.98
C LEU A 867 -16.82 7.86 -26.11
N SER A 868 -18.00 7.89 -26.76
CA SER A 868 -19.30 7.86 -26.10
C SER A 868 -19.69 6.50 -25.51
N SER A 869 -18.90 5.43 -25.71
CA SER A 869 -19.10 4.10 -25.10
C SER A 869 -18.27 3.88 -23.84
N LEU A 870 -17.17 4.63 -23.66
CA LEU A 870 -16.27 4.52 -22.50
C LEU A 870 -16.96 4.80 -21.15
N ASN A 871 -18.12 5.45 -21.15
CA ASN A 871 -18.88 5.75 -19.93
C ASN A 871 -19.67 4.54 -19.36
N ARG A 872 -19.71 3.41 -20.07
CA ARG A 872 -20.54 2.24 -19.71
C ARG A 872 -20.01 0.89 -20.20
N HIS A 873 -18.85 0.83 -20.86
CA HIS A 873 -18.29 -0.41 -21.41
C HIS A 873 -17.24 -0.98 -20.45
N SER A 874 -17.29 -2.29 -20.18
CA SER A 874 -16.66 -2.89 -19.00
C SER A 874 -15.13 -2.82 -18.91
N VAL A 875 -14.43 -2.87 -20.05
CA VAL A 875 -12.95 -2.94 -20.12
C VAL A 875 -12.31 -1.94 -21.09
N ALA A 876 -13.11 -1.18 -21.84
CA ALA A 876 -12.57 -0.38 -22.95
C ALA A 876 -11.96 0.92 -22.44
N THR A 877 -10.71 1.19 -22.84
CA THR A 877 -9.98 2.39 -22.48
C THR A 877 -10.00 3.43 -23.61
N ARG A 878 -9.48 4.64 -23.36
CA ARG A 878 -9.24 5.64 -24.43
C ARG A 878 -8.31 5.13 -25.53
N ALA A 879 -7.43 4.17 -25.25
CA ALA A 879 -6.52 3.57 -26.22
C ALA A 879 -7.18 2.47 -27.08
N ASP A 880 -8.37 2.00 -26.72
CA ASP A 880 -9.11 1.00 -27.49
C ASP A 880 -10.16 1.62 -28.44
N VAL A 881 -10.27 2.96 -28.48
CA VAL A 881 -11.22 3.68 -29.34
C VAL A 881 -10.90 3.43 -30.82
N GLY A 882 -11.92 3.03 -31.59
CA GLY A 882 -11.79 2.59 -32.99
C GLY A 882 -11.56 1.08 -33.16
N ILE A 883 -11.26 0.33 -32.09
CA ILE A 883 -11.17 -1.14 -32.15
C ILE A 883 -12.59 -1.73 -32.08
N PRO A 884 -12.95 -2.76 -32.88
CA PRO A 884 -14.22 -3.49 -32.74
C PRO A 884 -14.46 -3.99 -31.32
N LYS A 885 -15.69 -3.86 -30.79
CA LYS A 885 -15.97 -4.20 -29.36
C LYS A 885 -15.62 -5.65 -29.02
N ALA A 886 -15.91 -6.59 -29.92
CA ALA A 886 -15.60 -8.01 -29.74
C ALA A 886 -14.08 -8.27 -29.65
N VAL A 887 -13.28 -7.61 -30.50
CA VAL A 887 -11.82 -7.72 -30.49
C VAL A 887 -11.22 -7.05 -29.25
N CYS A 888 -11.76 -5.90 -28.83
CA CYS A 888 -11.40 -5.22 -27.60
C CYS A 888 -11.62 -6.12 -26.37
N LEU A 889 -12.80 -6.75 -26.24
CA LEU A 889 -13.08 -7.67 -25.16
C LEU A 889 -12.18 -8.91 -25.19
N LYS A 890 -11.99 -9.56 -26.35
CA LYS A 890 -11.07 -10.71 -26.47
C LYS A 890 -9.64 -10.37 -26.02
N LYS A 891 -9.09 -9.25 -26.49
CA LYS A 891 -7.76 -8.72 -26.10
C LYS A 891 -7.64 -8.54 -24.58
N HIS A 892 -8.65 -7.97 -23.93
CA HIS A 892 -8.66 -7.76 -22.47
C HIS A 892 -9.00 -9.03 -21.67
N PHE A 893 -9.71 -10.00 -22.25
CA PHE A 893 -10.09 -11.24 -21.55
C PHE A 893 -8.91 -12.20 -21.41
N SER A 894 -8.02 -12.27 -22.42
CA SER A 894 -6.78 -13.05 -22.36
C SER A 894 -5.77 -12.57 -21.31
N SER A 895 -5.96 -11.40 -20.67
CA SER A 895 -5.17 -10.96 -19.52
C SER A 895 -5.90 -11.10 -18.17
N ILE A 896 -7.12 -11.64 -18.17
CA ILE A 896 -7.96 -11.84 -16.98
C ILE A 896 -8.09 -13.33 -16.64
N PHE A 897 -8.39 -14.17 -17.63
CA PHE A 897 -8.54 -15.63 -17.47
C PHE A 897 -8.13 -16.31 -18.79
N PRO A 898 -6.82 -16.49 -19.05
CA PRO A 898 -6.30 -16.97 -20.34
C PRO A 898 -6.70 -18.42 -20.68
N GLU A 899 -7.17 -19.19 -19.69
CA GLU A 899 -7.67 -20.55 -19.83
C GLU A 899 -9.02 -20.61 -20.57
N CYS A 900 -9.77 -19.49 -20.61
CA CYS A 900 -11.03 -19.41 -21.35
C CYS A 900 -10.80 -19.31 -22.86
N HIS A 901 -11.46 -20.19 -23.61
CA HIS A 901 -11.50 -20.11 -25.07
C HIS A 901 -12.44 -18.97 -25.50
N VAL A 902 -11.88 -17.78 -25.74
CA VAL A 902 -12.63 -16.60 -26.21
C VAL A 902 -12.55 -16.47 -27.73
N GLU A 903 -13.69 -16.61 -28.40
CA GLU A 903 -13.89 -16.30 -29.82
C GLU A 903 -14.54 -14.92 -29.97
N ALA A 904 -14.22 -14.18 -31.05
CA ALA A 904 -14.73 -12.84 -31.29
C ALA A 904 -15.09 -12.66 -32.78
N LYS A 905 -16.37 -12.39 -33.06
CA LYS A 905 -16.88 -12.16 -34.41
C LYS A 905 -17.36 -10.72 -34.57
N VAL A 906 -16.77 -10.01 -35.53
CA VAL A 906 -17.10 -8.60 -35.83
C VAL A 906 -18.18 -8.57 -36.91
N MET A 907 -19.41 -8.91 -36.52
CA MET A 907 -20.55 -9.01 -37.42
C MET A 907 -21.86 -8.67 -36.71
N LEU A 908 -22.87 -8.26 -37.50
CA LEU A 908 -24.23 -8.05 -37.02
C LEU A 908 -24.96 -9.40 -37.05
N TYR A 909 -25.80 -9.68 -36.06
CA TYR A 909 -26.70 -10.84 -36.11
C TYR A 909 -27.84 -10.57 -37.10
N ASP A 910 -28.08 -11.51 -38.00
CA ASP A 910 -29.22 -11.56 -38.91
C ASP A 910 -29.50 -13.00 -39.35
N THR A 911 -30.50 -13.21 -40.21
CA THR A 911 -30.89 -14.54 -40.71
C THR A 911 -29.81 -15.22 -41.58
N SER A 912 -28.80 -14.48 -42.06
CA SER A 912 -27.69 -15.04 -42.86
C SER A 912 -26.53 -15.52 -41.99
N SER A 913 -26.32 -14.85 -40.86
CA SER A 913 -25.28 -15.13 -39.86
C SER A 913 -25.76 -16.01 -38.70
N GLU A 914 -27.08 -16.24 -38.56
CA GLU A 914 -27.70 -17.09 -37.52
C GLU A 914 -26.97 -18.44 -37.35
N GLU A 915 -26.72 -19.17 -38.45
CA GLU A 915 -26.07 -20.49 -38.40
C GLU A 915 -24.59 -20.39 -37.99
N GLU A 916 -23.93 -19.29 -38.32
CA GLU A 916 -22.52 -19.05 -37.96
C GLU A 916 -22.33 -18.61 -36.50
N ILE A 917 -23.40 -18.13 -35.85
CA ILE A 917 -23.40 -17.59 -34.48
C ILE A 917 -24.04 -18.59 -33.48
N LEU A 918 -25.06 -19.35 -33.89
CA LEU A 918 -25.77 -20.31 -33.03
C LEU A 918 -25.39 -21.78 -33.27
N SER A 919 -24.37 -22.05 -34.08
CA SER A 919 -23.79 -23.39 -34.24
C SER A 919 -22.98 -23.82 -33.01
N GLY A 920 -22.79 -25.14 -32.86
CA GLY A 920 -22.04 -25.72 -31.76
C GLY A 920 -22.79 -25.83 -30.42
N ASN A 921 -24.13 -25.73 -30.44
CA ASN A 921 -25.03 -25.97 -29.29
C ASN A 921 -24.60 -25.28 -27.98
N PRO A 922 -24.66 -23.94 -27.89
CA PRO A 922 -24.29 -23.23 -26.67
C PRO A 922 -25.25 -23.51 -25.52
N ASP A 923 -24.70 -23.68 -24.31
CA ASP A 923 -25.46 -23.88 -23.07
C ASP A 923 -26.30 -22.66 -22.69
N PHE A 924 -25.86 -21.46 -23.11
CA PHE A 924 -26.59 -20.22 -22.93
C PHE A 924 -26.31 -19.17 -24.02
N VAL A 925 -27.33 -18.42 -24.41
CA VAL A 925 -27.25 -17.25 -25.29
C VAL A 925 -27.68 -15.98 -24.52
N LEU A 926 -26.86 -14.93 -24.52
CA LEU A 926 -27.19 -13.63 -23.95
C LEU A 926 -27.46 -12.63 -25.07
N ASP A 927 -28.71 -12.18 -25.15
CA ASP A 927 -29.19 -11.18 -26.09
C ASP A 927 -29.13 -9.78 -25.46
N CYS A 928 -28.09 -9.03 -25.80
CA CYS A 928 -27.84 -7.66 -25.31
C CYS A 928 -28.08 -6.59 -26.40
N ILE A 929 -28.82 -6.95 -27.46
CA ILE A 929 -29.07 -6.12 -28.65
C ILE A 929 -30.14 -5.05 -28.34
N ASP A 930 -30.08 -3.88 -28.99
CA ASP A 930 -31.06 -2.79 -28.84
C ASP A 930 -31.97 -2.56 -30.06
N ASN A 931 -31.60 -3.10 -31.23
CA ASN A 931 -32.44 -3.19 -32.42
C ASN A 931 -33.60 -4.19 -32.22
N ILE A 932 -34.82 -3.83 -32.62
CA ILE A 932 -36.03 -4.64 -32.44
C ILE A 932 -36.07 -5.84 -33.39
N ASP A 933 -35.77 -5.64 -34.68
CA ASP A 933 -35.85 -6.68 -35.71
C ASP A 933 -34.83 -7.79 -35.44
N THR A 934 -33.57 -7.41 -35.21
CA THR A 934 -32.49 -8.32 -34.84
C THR A 934 -32.83 -9.10 -33.57
N LYS A 935 -33.36 -8.44 -32.54
CA LYS A 935 -33.76 -9.08 -31.28
C LYS A 935 -34.91 -10.08 -31.47
N VAL A 936 -35.94 -9.73 -32.24
CA VAL A 936 -37.06 -10.63 -32.52
C VAL A 936 -36.58 -11.86 -33.28
N ALA A 937 -35.71 -11.69 -34.29
CA ALA A 937 -35.12 -12.80 -35.04
C ALA A 937 -34.29 -13.74 -34.14
N LEU A 938 -33.36 -13.20 -33.34
CA LEU A 938 -32.53 -13.97 -32.41
C LEU A 938 -33.36 -14.76 -31.39
N LEU A 939 -34.35 -14.12 -30.77
CA LEU A 939 -35.21 -14.76 -29.78
C LEU A 939 -36.09 -15.86 -30.40
N ALA A 940 -36.64 -15.64 -31.60
CA ALA A 940 -37.36 -16.66 -32.34
C ALA A 940 -36.46 -17.83 -32.75
N ALA A 941 -35.23 -17.57 -33.17
CA ALA A 941 -34.24 -18.59 -33.52
C ALA A 941 -33.86 -19.45 -32.30
N CYS A 942 -33.58 -18.85 -31.15
CA CYS A 942 -33.26 -19.57 -29.91
C CYS A 942 -34.42 -20.49 -29.49
N VAL A 943 -35.66 -19.98 -29.46
CA VAL A 943 -36.85 -20.78 -29.12
C VAL A 943 -37.08 -21.92 -30.13
N LYS A 944 -36.92 -21.65 -31.44
CA LYS A 944 -37.04 -22.66 -32.51
C LYS A 944 -35.96 -23.75 -32.41
N ARG A 945 -34.75 -23.41 -31.98
CA ARG A 945 -33.60 -24.33 -31.80
C ARG A 945 -33.58 -25.00 -30.41
N GLY A 946 -34.45 -24.60 -29.48
CA GLY A 946 -34.46 -25.10 -28.09
C GLY A 946 -33.31 -24.58 -27.21
N LEU A 947 -32.62 -23.50 -27.63
CA LEU A 947 -31.49 -22.93 -26.91
C LEU A 947 -31.95 -22.06 -25.73
N LYS A 948 -31.27 -22.17 -24.58
CA LYS A 948 -31.51 -21.29 -23.43
C LYS A 948 -31.06 -19.86 -23.77
N VAL A 949 -31.95 -18.89 -23.60
CA VAL A 949 -31.69 -17.48 -23.93
C VAL A 949 -32.17 -16.54 -22.82
N LEU A 950 -31.39 -15.48 -22.55
CA LEU A 950 -31.74 -14.40 -21.62
C LEU A 950 -31.59 -13.05 -22.35
N SER A 951 -32.65 -12.24 -22.35
CA SER A 951 -32.69 -10.97 -23.09
C SER A 951 -32.58 -9.75 -22.18
N ALA A 952 -31.73 -8.79 -22.53
CA ALA A 952 -31.77 -7.44 -21.99
C ALA A 952 -32.86 -6.61 -22.68
N THR A 953 -33.65 -5.86 -21.90
CA THR A 953 -34.60 -4.87 -22.44
C THR A 953 -34.03 -3.44 -22.33
N GLY A 954 -34.86 -2.39 -22.41
CA GLY A 954 -34.41 -1.00 -22.47
C GLY A 954 -33.72 -0.47 -21.20
N ALA A 955 -32.43 -0.76 -21.01
CA ALA A 955 -31.61 -0.23 -19.89
C ALA A 955 -31.34 1.28 -19.96
N GLY A 956 -31.58 1.93 -21.11
CA GLY A 956 -31.37 3.36 -21.31
C GLY A 956 -32.43 4.27 -20.65
N ALA A 957 -32.06 5.52 -20.40
CA ALA A 957 -32.89 6.55 -19.75
C ALA A 957 -33.50 6.12 -18.39
N ARG A 958 -32.82 5.21 -17.68
CA ARG A 958 -33.14 4.74 -16.32
C ARG A 958 -32.10 5.23 -15.31
N ALA A 959 -32.46 5.21 -14.03
CA ALA A 959 -31.62 5.61 -12.91
C ALA A 959 -31.85 4.82 -11.62
N ASP A 960 -32.93 4.03 -11.52
CA ASP A 960 -33.26 3.28 -10.30
C ASP A 960 -32.84 1.80 -10.43
N PRO A 961 -31.80 1.34 -9.69
CA PRO A 961 -31.34 -0.03 -9.75
C PRO A 961 -32.26 -1.01 -8.99
N THR A 962 -32.99 -0.54 -7.97
CA THR A 962 -33.86 -1.39 -7.13
C THR A 962 -35.08 -1.93 -7.89
N ARG A 963 -35.40 -1.30 -9.03
CA ARG A 963 -36.52 -1.64 -9.90
C ARG A 963 -36.17 -2.58 -11.05
N ILE A 964 -34.91 -3.06 -11.12
CA ILE A 964 -34.46 -4.02 -12.12
C ILE A 964 -34.79 -5.44 -11.64
N ARG A 965 -35.44 -6.25 -12.49
CA ARG A 965 -35.81 -7.64 -12.19
C ARG A 965 -35.55 -8.55 -13.39
N VAL A 966 -35.43 -9.85 -13.12
CA VAL A 966 -35.54 -10.93 -14.11
C VAL A 966 -36.92 -11.55 -13.96
N ALA A 967 -37.67 -11.65 -15.05
CA ALA A 967 -38.96 -12.36 -15.10
C ALA A 967 -39.31 -12.74 -16.55
N ASP A 968 -40.47 -13.34 -16.79
CA ASP A 968 -40.91 -13.68 -18.16
C ASP A 968 -41.20 -12.40 -18.97
N ILE A 969 -40.90 -12.42 -20.28
CA ILE A 969 -41.19 -11.31 -21.19
C ILE A 969 -42.66 -10.82 -21.12
N ARG A 970 -43.62 -11.68 -20.75
CA ARG A 970 -45.03 -11.33 -20.51
C ARG A 970 -45.21 -10.28 -19.40
N GLU A 971 -44.40 -10.33 -18.35
CA GLU A 971 -44.53 -9.49 -17.15
C GLU A 971 -43.94 -8.09 -17.36
N SER A 972 -43.03 -7.94 -18.33
CA SER A 972 -42.41 -6.66 -18.71
C SER A 972 -43.42 -5.73 -19.43
N THR A 973 -44.34 -5.15 -18.66
CA THR A 973 -45.46 -4.33 -19.17
C THR A 973 -45.11 -2.86 -19.37
N ILE A 974 -44.12 -2.35 -18.63
CA ILE A 974 -43.76 -0.92 -18.57
C ILE A 974 -42.71 -0.52 -19.62
N ASP A 975 -41.77 -1.41 -19.95
CA ASP A 975 -40.66 -1.06 -20.84
C ASP A 975 -41.07 -1.00 -22.33
N PRO A 976 -40.75 0.09 -23.05
CA PRO A 976 -41.15 0.23 -24.45
C PRO A 976 -40.51 -0.79 -25.40
N LEU A 977 -39.29 -1.27 -25.12
CA LEU A 977 -38.59 -2.22 -25.97
C LEU A 977 -39.20 -3.62 -25.82
N SER A 978 -39.31 -4.14 -24.59
CA SER A 978 -39.92 -5.45 -24.32
C SER A 978 -41.36 -5.55 -24.84
N ARG A 979 -42.16 -4.47 -24.70
CA ARG A 979 -43.53 -4.40 -25.22
C ARG A 979 -43.59 -4.58 -26.74
N SER A 980 -42.70 -3.92 -27.49
CA SER A 980 -42.63 -4.04 -28.95
C SER A 980 -42.16 -5.43 -29.38
N VAL A 981 -41.11 -5.94 -28.73
CA VAL A 981 -40.54 -7.27 -28.99
C VAL A 981 -41.56 -8.37 -28.72
N ARG A 982 -42.26 -8.34 -27.57
CA ARG A 982 -43.34 -9.28 -27.22
C ARG A 982 -44.49 -9.24 -28.23
N HIS A 983 -44.91 -8.05 -28.67
CA HIS A 983 -45.98 -7.93 -29.66
C HIS A 983 -45.58 -8.60 -31.00
N ARG A 984 -44.33 -8.41 -31.45
CA ARG A 984 -43.83 -9.02 -32.67
C ARG A 984 -43.59 -10.52 -32.55
N LEU A 985 -42.96 -10.99 -31.47
CA LEU A 985 -42.80 -12.43 -31.19
C LEU A 985 -44.14 -13.18 -31.22
N ARG A 986 -45.20 -12.59 -30.63
CA ARG A 986 -46.55 -13.14 -30.69
C ARG A 986 -47.17 -13.12 -32.10
N ARG A 987 -46.95 -12.05 -32.86
CA ARG A 987 -47.58 -11.80 -34.17
C ARG A 987 -46.89 -12.51 -35.35
N GLU A 988 -45.56 -12.55 -35.33
CA GLU A 988 -44.71 -13.03 -36.42
C GLU A 988 -44.22 -14.47 -36.18
N HIS A 989 -44.18 -14.93 -34.92
CA HIS A 989 -43.64 -16.25 -34.56
C HIS A 989 -44.53 -17.07 -33.60
N SER A 990 -45.72 -16.59 -33.24
CA SER A 990 -46.65 -17.23 -32.28
C SER A 990 -46.07 -17.48 -30.88
N ILE A 991 -44.98 -16.81 -30.49
CA ILE A 991 -44.33 -16.95 -29.17
C ILE A 991 -45.01 -15.98 -28.18
N GLU A 992 -45.80 -16.53 -27.25
CA GLU A 992 -46.53 -15.73 -26.26
C GLU A 992 -45.72 -15.41 -24.98
N GLY A 993 -44.68 -16.19 -24.68
CA GLY A 993 -43.89 -16.11 -23.45
C GLY A 993 -42.81 -17.21 -23.39
N GLY A 994 -42.32 -17.53 -22.19
CA GLY A 994 -41.29 -18.56 -21.97
C GLY A 994 -39.85 -18.07 -22.12
N ILE A 995 -39.66 -16.77 -22.38
CA ILE A 995 -38.36 -16.12 -22.51
C ILE A 995 -38.10 -15.28 -21.25
N PRO A 996 -37.07 -15.57 -20.44
CA PRO A 996 -36.67 -14.71 -19.34
C PRO A 996 -36.01 -13.43 -19.87
N VAL A 997 -36.33 -12.29 -19.26
CA VAL A 997 -35.78 -10.99 -19.66
C VAL A 997 -35.38 -10.17 -18.43
N VAL A 998 -34.29 -9.42 -18.56
CA VAL A 998 -33.84 -8.43 -17.55
C VAL A 998 -34.39 -7.06 -17.94
N PHE A 999 -35.23 -6.48 -17.09
CA PHE A 999 -35.92 -5.21 -17.35
C PHE A 999 -36.07 -4.37 -16.08
N SER A 1000 -36.35 -3.08 -16.27
CA SER A 1000 -36.68 -2.17 -15.16
C SER A 1000 -38.18 -1.82 -15.14
N LEU A 1001 -38.77 -1.87 -13.95
CA LEU A 1001 -40.11 -1.36 -13.65
C LEU A 1001 -40.17 0.18 -13.61
N GLU A 1002 -39.04 0.87 -13.74
CA GLU A 1002 -38.96 2.32 -13.90
C GLU A 1002 -39.44 2.73 -15.31
N LYS A 1003 -40.17 3.85 -15.42
CA LYS A 1003 -40.47 4.48 -16.72
C LYS A 1003 -39.25 5.27 -17.23
N PRO A 1004 -38.98 5.36 -18.54
CA PRO A 1004 -37.88 6.17 -19.07
C PRO A 1004 -37.98 7.63 -18.59
N LYS A 1005 -36.99 8.11 -17.84
CA LYS A 1005 -36.95 9.46 -17.25
C LYS A 1005 -36.56 10.55 -18.25
N VAL A 1006 -35.78 10.20 -19.28
CA VAL A 1006 -35.19 11.16 -20.23
C VAL A 1006 -35.57 10.80 -21.67
N LYS A 1007 -35.89 11.81 -22.48
CA LYS A 1007 -36.18 11.65 -23.91
C LYS A 1007 -34.89 11.51 -24.72
N LEU A 1008 -35.00 11.03 -25.96
CA LEU A 1008 -33.90 11.10 -26.93
C LEU A 1008 -33.49 12.57 -27.14
N LEU A 1009 -32.19 12.83 -27.24
CA LEU A 1009 -31.70 14.15 -27.60
C LEU A 1009 -32.11 14.49 -29.06
N PRO A 1010 -32.40 15.77 -29.37
CA PRO A 1010 -32.52 16.20 -30.76
C PRO A 1010 -31.17 16.00 -31.47
N PHE A 1011 -31.24 15.61 -32.74
CA PHE A 1011 -30.05 15.54 -33.58
C PHE A 1011 -29.89 16.92 -34.23
N LYS A 1012 -28.72 17.53 -34.04
CA LYS A 1012 -28.34 18.76 -34.73
C LYS A 1012 -27.26 18.43 -35.75
N GLY A 1013 -27.44 18.88 -36.98
CA GLY A 1013 -26.42 18.78 -38.02
C GLY A 1013 -25.16 19.58 -37.68
N THR A 1014 -24.11 19.42 -38.48
CA THR A 1014 -22.88 20.24 -38.36
C THR A 1014 -23.15 21.74 -38.53
N ASN A 1015 -24.23 22.10 -39.23
CA ASN A 1015 -24.69 23.47 -39.43
C ASN A 1015 -25.61 23.99 -38.29
N GLY A 1016 -26.01 23.14 -37.34
CA GLY A 1016 -26.84 23.49 -36.18
C GLY A 1016 -28.36 23.40 -36.37
N GLU A 1017 -28.83 23.09 -37.59
CA GLU A 1017 -30.24 22.86 -37.93
C GLU A 1017 -30.72 21.44 -37.51
N ASP A 1018 -32.04 21.27 -37.37
CA ASP A 1018 -32.70 19.99 -37.03
C ASP A 1018 -32.79 19.07 -38.27
N GLU A 1019 -31.62 18.67 -38.80
CA GLU A 1019 -31.49 17.75 -39.92
C GLU A 1019 -32.05 16.35 -39.60
N ASN A 1020 -32.56 15.64 -40.62
CA ASN A 1020 -33.18 14.33 -40.44
C ASN A 1020 -32.10 13.25 -40.15
N PRO A 1021 -32.04 12.64 -38.96
CA PRO A 1021 -30.97 11.71 -38.60
C PRO A 1021 -31.03 10.37 -39.34
N SER A 1022 -32.04 10.15 -40.18
CA SER A 1022 -32.07 9.06 -41.16
C SER A 1022 -30.93 9.20 -42.18
N ASP A 1023 -30.60 10.44 -42.54
CA ASP A 1023 -29.68 10.77 -43.64
C ASP A 1023 -28.20 10.57 -43.23
N TYR A 1024 -27.97 10.35 -41.93
CA TYR A 1024 -26.69 10.02 -41.30
C TYR A 1024 -26.58 8.55 -40.86
N GLN A 1025 -27.51 7.68 -41.30
CA GLN A 1025 -27.43 6.23 -41.03
C GLN A 1025 -26.39 5.53 -41.90
N VAL A 1026 -25.24 5.20 -41.32
CA VAL A 1026 -24.23 4.30 -41.94
C VAL A 1026 -24.78 2.88 -42.14
N VAL A 1027 -25.75 2.46 -41.31
CA VAL A 1027 -26.48 1.20 -41.44
C VAL A 1027 -27.98 1.49 -41.36
N PRO A 1028 -28.81 1.09 -42.34
CA PRO A 1028 -30.24 1.32 -42.34
C PRO A 1028 -30.92 0.80 -41.06
N GLY A 1029 -31.76 1.64 -40.44
CA GLY A 1029 -32.49 1.29 -39.23
C GLY A 1029 -31.73 1.45 -37.91
N PHE A 1030 -30.43 1.75 -37.92
CA PHE A 1030 -29.67 1.99 -36.68
C PHE A 1030 -29.87 3.40 -36.08
N ARG A 1031 -29.73 3.51 -34.76
CA ARG A 1031 -30.11 4.71 -34.00
C ARG A 1031 -28.98 5.74 -33.91
N VAL A 1032 -29.02 6.74 -34.79
CA VAL A 1032 -28.09 7.89 -34.79
C VAL A 1032 -28.29 8.82 -33.57
N ARG A 1033 -29.48 8.86 -32.95
CA ARG A 1033 -29.76 9.72 -31.78
C ARG A 1033 -29.28 9.08 -30.47
N ILE A 1034 -28.36 9.72 -29.77
CA ILE A 1034 -27.88 9.30 -28.44
C ILE A 1034 -29.05 9.29 -27.43
N ILE A 1035 -29.28 8.13 -26.79
CA ILE A 1035 -30.09 8.04 -25.57
C ILE A 1035 -29.21 8.53 -24.39
N PRO A 1036 -29.69 9.40 -23.51
CA PRO A 1036 -29.03 9.66 -22.23
C PRO A 1036 -29.03 8.39 -21.35
N VAL A 1037 -27.84 7.93 -20.97
CA VAL A 1037 -27.63 6.69 -20.20
C VAL A 1037 -26.76 6.96 -18.98
N LEU A 1038 -27.29 6.67 -17.79
CA LEU A 1038 -26.49 6.54 -16.57
C LEU A 1038 -25.72 5.22 -16.64
N GLY A 1039 -24.39 5.28 -16.78
CA GLY A 1039 -23.55 4.13 -17.14
C GLY A 1039 -23.61 2.93 -16.18
N THR A 1040 -23.98 3.18 -14.91
CA THR A 1040 -24.17 2.12 -13.91
C THR A 1040 -25.37 1.21 -14.20
N ILE A 1041 -26.43 1.70 -14.84
CA ILE A 1041 -27.63 0.88 -15.07
C ILE A 1041 -27.40 -0.23 -16.12
N PRO A 1042 -26.82 0.03 -17.31
CA PRO A 1042 -26.39 -1.05 -18.20
C PRO A 1042 -25.43 -2.04 -17.55
N ALA A 1043 -24.48 -1.54 -16.75
CA ALA A 1043 -23.54 -2.40 -16.03
C ALA A 1043 -24.26 -3.34 -15.07
N ILE A 1044 -25.23 -2.84 -14.30
CA ILE A 1044 -26.06 -3.64 -13.37
C ILE A 1044 -26.95 -4.63 -14.12
N PHE A 1045 -27.55 -4.27 -15.25
CA PHE A 1045 -28.22 -5.25 -16.14
C PHE A 1045 -27.24 -6.37 -16.52
N GLY A 1046 -26.00 -6.05 -16.88
CA GLY A 1046 -24.96 -7.02 -17.21
C GLY A 1046 -24.55 -7.91 -16.03
N GLN A 1047 -24.43 -7.35 -14.82
CA GLN A 1047 -24.17 -8.12 -13.60
C GLN A 1047 -25.30 -9.12 -13.32
N ILE A 1048 -26.57 -8.67 -13.41
CA ILE A 1048 -27.75 -9.50 -13.19
C ILE A 1048 -27.85 -10.61 -14.24
N MET A 1049 -27.56 -10.32 -15.51
CA MET A 1049 -27.53 -11.34 -16.57
C MET A 1049 -26.46 -12.41 -16.31
N ALA A 1050 -25.24 -12.01 -15.94
CA ALA A 1050 -24.20 -12.97 -15.59
C ALA A 1050 -24.59 -13.82 -14.38
N SER A 1051 -25.07 -13.20 -13.29
CA SER A 1051 -25.48 -13.90 -12.06
C SER A 1051 -26.59 -14.93 -12.30
N TYR A 1052 -27.59 -14.59 -13.12
CA TYR A 1052 -28.64 -15.52 -13.53
C TYR A 1052 -28.07 -16.70 -14.35
N VAL A 1053 -27.20 -16.41 -15.32
CA VAL A 1053 -26.61 -17.47 -16.17
C VAL A 1053 -25.68 -18.38 -15.35
N ILE A 1054 -24.83 -17.84 -14.49
CA ILE A 1054 -23.88 -18.63 -13.68
C ILE A 1054 -24.65 -19.57 -12.73
N THR A 1055 -25.69 -19.11 -12.04
CA THR A 1055 -26.49 -19.98 -11.17
C THR A 1055 -27.21 -21.09 -11.95
N GLN A 1056 -27.72 -20.79 -13.15
CA GLN A 1056 -28.33 -21.79 -14.04
C GLN A 1056 -27.32 -22.80 -14.62
N LEU A 1057 -26.06 -22.43 -14.83
CA LEU A 1057 -25.00 -23.34 -15.27
C LEU A 1057 -24.44 -24.20 -14.11
N ALA A 1058 -24.34 -23.61 -12.90
CA ALA A 1058 -23.99 -24.34 -11.68
C ALA A 1058 -25.07 -25.35 -11.25
N GLY A 1059 -26.32 -25.13 -11.65
CA GLY A 1059 -27.48 -25.96 -11.30
C GLY A 1059 -28.27 -25.46 -10.08
N VAL A 1060 -27.96 -24.27 -9.57
CA VAL A 1060 -28.66 -23.65 -8.43
C VAL A 1060 -29.98 -23.04 -8.89
N GLN A 1061 -31.09 -23.54 -8.34
CA GLN A 1061 -32.43 -23.01 -8.61
C GLN A 1061 -32.69 -21.70 -7.86
N VAL A 1062 -32.41 -20.57 -8.52
CA VAL A 1062 -32.89 -19.26 -8.08
C VAL A 1062 -34.34 -19.09 -8.50
N GLN A 1063 -35.27 -19.00 -7.54
CA GLN A 1063 -36.67 -18.70 -7.82
C GLN A 1063 -36.84 -17.22 -8.19
N MET A 1064 -37.62 -16.92 -9.23
CA MET A 1064 -37.92 -15.53 -9.62
C MET A 1064 -39.17 -15.04 -8.87
N GLU A 1065 -39.03 -13.95 -8.10
CA GLU A 1065 -40.14 -13.34 -7.35
C GLU A 1065 -41.25 -12.80 -8.27
N PRO A 1066 -42.54 -13.13 -8.02
CA PRO A 1066 -43.66 -12.52 -8.73
C PRO A 1066 -43.83 -11.03 -8.33
N ILE A 1067 -44.28 -10.20 -9.28
CA ILE A 1067 -44.44 -8.76 -9.04
C ILE A 1067 -45.75 -8.47 -8.27
N VAL A 1068 -45.66 -8.46 -6.94
CA VAL A 1068 -46.74 -8.02 -6.03
C VAL A 1068 -46.81 -6.48 -5.99
N ASN A 1069 -47.69 -5.90 -6.81
CA ASN A 1069 -48.04 -4.48 -6.76
C ASN A 1069 -49.34 -4.29 -5.96
N LEU A 1070 -49.21 -4.05 -4.65
CA LEU A 1070 -50.28 -3.62 -3.76
C LEU A 1070 -49.92 -2.25 -3.16
N ASP A 1071 -50.92 -1.41 -2.89
CA ASP A 1071 -50.75 -0.16 -2.15
C ASP A 1071 -51.14 -0.32 -0.67
N LEU A 1072 -50.92 0.74 0.12
CA LEU A 1072 -51.12 0.70 1.58
C LEU A 1072 -52.58 0.46 1.99
N ASP A 1073 -53.55 0.85 1.17
CA ASP A 1073 -54.97 0.75 1.50
C ASP A 1073 -55.49 -0.69 1.31
N HIS A 1074 -54.88 -1.47 0.43
CA HIS A 1074 -55.13 -2.91 0.33
C HIS A 1074 -54.66 -3.66 1.60
N TYR A 1075 -53.49 -3.33 2.15
CA TYR A 1075 -53.00 -3.93 3.40
C TYR A 1075 -53.85 -3.52 4.60
N ARG A 1076 -54.23 -2.23 4.70
CA ARG A 1076 -55.20 -1.74 5.70
C ARG A 1076 -56.53 -2.49 5.62
N THR A 1077 -57.02 -2.77 4.42
CA THR A 1077 -58.27 -3.53 4.20
C THR A 1077 -58.16 -4.97 4.71
N LEU A 1078 -57.01 -5.63 4.54
CA LEU A 1078 -56.77 -6.98 5.07
C LEU A 1078 -56.60 -6.99 6.60
N HIS A 1079 -55.96 -5.98 7.18
CA HIS A 1079 -55.83 -5.81 8.63
C HIS A 1079 -57.18 -5.53 9.30
N GLN A 1080 -57.99 -4.62 8.74
CA GLN A 1080 -59.34 -4.33 9.22
C GLN A 1080 -60.25 -5.57 9.14
N ARG A 1081 -60.19 -6.34 8.04
CA ARG A 1081 -60.92 -7.62 7.90
C ARG A 1081 -60.52 -8.63 8.99
N LEU A 1082 -59.23 -8.73 9.34
CA LEU A 1082 -58.77 -9.62 10.41
C LEU A 1082 -59.37 -9.21 11.76
N ILE A 1083 -59.38 -7.92 12.08
CA ILE A 1083 -59.97 -7.38 13.33
C ILE A 1083 -61.49 -7.66 13.39
N GLU A 1084 -62.22 -7.37 12.31
CA GLU A 1084 -63.68 -7.61 12.23
C GLU A 1084 -64.02 -9.11 12.31
N HIS A 1085 -63.17 -9.97 11.74
CA HIS A 1085 -63.31 -11.42 11.80
C HIS A 1085 -63.07 -11.97 13.22
N GLU A 1086 -62.01 -11.51 13.87
CA GLU A 1086 -61.62 -11.92 15.23
C GLU A 1086 -62.70 -11.52 16.27
N GLU A 1087 -63.28 -10.32 16.14
CA GLU A 1087 -64.45 -9.91 16.94
C GLU A 1087 -65.70 -10.77 16.67
N THR A 1088 -65.88 -11.23 15.43
CA THR A 1088 -67.04 -12.05 15.03
C THR A 1088 -66.93 -13.51 15.51
N VAL A 1089 -65.73 -14.11 15.44
CA VAL A 1089 -65.52 -15.54 15.72
C VAL A 1089 -65.11 -15.80 17.17
N TYR A 1090 -64.20 -14.98 17.73
CA TYR A 1090 -63.66 -15.15 19.08
C TYR A 1090 -64.25 -14.15 20.10
N GLY A 1091 -65.07 -13.20 19.65
CA GLY A 1091 -65.74 -12.22 20.51
C GLY A 1091 -64.85 -11.07 20.98
N THR A 1092 -63.59 -10.99 20.51
CA THR A 1092 -62.67 -9.89 20.83
C THR A 1092 -61.53 -9.77 19.82
N SER A 1093 -61.12 -8.54 19.51
CA SER A 1093 -59.92 -8.21 18.73
C SER A 1093 -58.63 -8.17 19.58
N ALA A 1094 -58.72 -8.36 20.90
CA ALA A 1094 -57.59 -8.18 21.83
C ALA A 1094 -56.42 -9.18 21.64
N GLU A 1095 -56.62 -10.25 20.86
CA GLU A 1095 -55.58 -11.23 20.50
C GLU A 1095 -54.98 -11.00 19.09
N VAL A 1096 -55.34 -9.93 18.39
CA VAL A 1096 -54.65 -9.48 17.18
C VAL A 1096 -53.33 -8.82 17.58
N GLN A 1097 -52.23 -9.51 17.33
CA GLN A 1097 -50.87 -9.13 17.71
C GLN A 1097 -50.04 -8.63 16.51
N VAL A 1098 -50.71 -8.17 15.45
CA VAL A 1098 -50.06 -7.65 14.23
C VAL A 1098 -50.59 -6.27 13.84
N ASP A 1099 -49.72 -5.42 13.32
CA ASP A 1099 -50.08 -4.14 12.71
C ASP A 1099 -50.17 -4.17 11.17
N VAL A 1100 -50.31 -3.00 10.53
CA VAL A 1100 -50.45 -2.88 9.07
C VAL A 1100 -49.13 -3.14 8.32
N GLU A 1101 -47.97 -2.85 8.93
CA GLU A 1101 -46.65 -3.13 8.36
C GLU A 1101 -46.30 -4.63 8.49
N GLU A 1102 -46.71 -5.25 9.59
CA GLU A 1102 -46.63 -6.71 9.77
C GLU A 1102 -47.60 -7.46 8.86
N VAL A 1103 -48.84 -6.98 8.66
CA VAL A 1103 -49.75 -7.49 7.62
C VAL A 1103 -49.16 -7.31 6.22
N MET A 1104 -48.46 -6.22 5.95
CA MET A 1104 -47.72 -6.05 4.70
C MET A 1104 -46.61 -7.11 4.57
N TYR A 1105 -45.82 -7.39 5.60
CA TYR A 1105 -44.82 -8.47 5.60
C TYR A 1105 -45.47 -9.85 5.36
N ILE A 1106 -46.54 -10.20 6.10
CA ILE A 1106 -47.24 -11.48 5.97
C ILE A 1106 -47.79 -11.67 4.55
N VAL A 1107 -48.45 -10.64 4.00
CA VAL A 1107 -49.06 -10.73 2.67
C VAL A 1107 -48.01 -10.70 1.55
N LYS A 1108 -46.91 -9.95 1.68
CA LYS A 1108 -45.92 -9.73 0.61
C LYS A 1108 -44.75 -10.71 0.66
N GLU A 1109 -44.18 -10.94 1.83
CA GLU A 1109 -42.93 -11.72 2.03
C GLU A 1109 -43.17 -13.18 2.42
N LEU A 1110 -44.24 -13.49 3.18
CA LEU A 1110 -44.59 -14.90 3.52
C LEU A 1110 -45.52 -15.55 2.48
N TRP A 1111 -46.60 -14.86 2.08
CA TRP A 1111 -47.63 -15.45 1.21
C TRP A 1111 -47.67 -14.89 -0.23
N HIS A 1112 -46.77 -13.95 -0.57
CA HIS A 1112 -46.58 -13.39 -1.91
C HIS A 1112 -47.87 -12.97 -2.66
N GLY A 1113 -48.84 -12.43 -1.93
CA GLY A 1113 -50.13 -11.95 -2.46
C GLY A 1113 -51.08 -13.04 -2.94
N ARG A 1114 -50.94 -14.29 -2.45
CA ARG A 1114 -51.70 -15.48 -2.88
C ARG A 1114 -52.22 -16.28 -1.69
N SER A 1115 -53.12 -17.23 -1.96
CA SER A 1115 -53.58 -18.15 -0.91
C SER A 1115 -52.50 -19.18 -0.59
N ALA A 1116 -52.37 -19.54 0.70
CA ALA A 1116 -51.55 -20.65 1.16
C ALA A 1116 -51.89 -21.97 0.45
N ARG A 1117 -53.13 -22.16 -0.02
CA ARG A 1117 -53.60 -23.34 -0.77
C ARG A 1117 -53.26 -23.30 -2.27
N ASP A 1118 -52.81 -22.18 -2.83
CA ASP A 1118 -52.45 -22.10 -4.27
C ASP A 1118 -51.20 -22.95 -4.57
N GLN A 1119 -51.29 -23.82 -5.57
CA GLN A 1119 -50.25 -24.81 -5.93
C GLN A 1119 -49.40 -24.43 -7.16
N ALA A 1120 -49.80 -23.43 -7.97
CA ALA A 1120 -49.08 -23.06 -9.19
C ALA A 1120 -49.25 -21.56 -9.54
N ALA A 1121 -48.20 -20.96 -10.10
CA ALA A 1121 -48.17 -19.55 -10.52
C ALA A 1121 -48.95 -19.31 -11.84
N LYS A 1122 -50.26 -19.55 -11.84
CA LYS A 1122 -51.14 -19.34 -13.01
C LYS A 1122 -51.53 -17.88 -13.20
N ASP A 1123 -51.79 -17.16 -12.11
CA ASP A 1123 -52.24 -15.76 -12.14
C ASP A 1123 -51.13 -14.77 -11.77
N VAL A 1124 -50.89 -13.81 -12.67
CA VAL A 1124 -49.94 -12.70 -12.51
C VAL A 1124 -50.53 -11.39 -13.03
N GLY A 1125 -50.10 -10.26 -12.48
CA GLY A 1125 -50.61 -8.93 -12.84
C GLY A 1125 -52.10 -8.75 -12.49
N ARG A 1126 -52.94 -8.37 -13.46
CA ARG A 1126 -54.35 -7.99 -13.21
C ARG A 1126 -55.28 -9.13 -12.80
N GLY A 1127 -54.87 -10.40 -12.95
CA GLY A 1127 -55.58 -11.54 -12.35
C GLY A 1127 -55.41 -11.56 -10.83
N MET A 1128 -54.15 -11.57 -10.39
CA MET A 1128 -53.74 -11.55 -8.98
C MET A 1128 -54.33 -10.36 -8.20
N TRP A 1129 -54.36 -9.15 -8.79
CA TRP A 1129 -54.97 -7.97 -8.16
C TRP A 1129 -56.49 -8.12 -7.92
N ARG A 1130 -57.20 -8.91 -8.75
CA ARG A 1130 -58.62 -9.22 -8.51
C ARG A 1130 -58.81 -10.26 -7.42
N ALA A 1131 -58.02 -11.33 -7.47
CA ALA A 1131 -58.05 -12.41 -6.48
C ALA A 1131 -57.82 -11.90 -5.05
N MET A 1132 -56.99 -10.85 -4.88
CA MET A 1132 -56.73 -10.25 -3.57
C MET A 1132 -57.99 -9.72 -2.86
N ASN A 1133 -59.00 -9.25 -3.59
CA ASN A 1133 -60.27 -8.81 -2.97
C ASN A 1133 -61.03 -9.97 -2.28
N GLU A 1134 -60.78 -11.20 -2.73
CA GLU A 1134 -61.37 -12.44 -2.21
C GLU A 1134 -60.54 -13.07 -1.08
N LEU A 1135 -59.40 -12.46 -0.69
CA LEU A 1135 -58.50 -12.93 0.37
C LEU A 1135 -58.83 -12.34 1.75
N MET A 1136 -58.47 -13.10 2.79
CA MET A 1136 -58.45 -12.70 4.19
C MET A 1136 -57.32 -13.41 4.94
N LEU A 1137 -56.88 -12.85 6.08
CA LEU A 1137 -55.99 -13.51 7.02
C LEU A 1137 -56.81 -14.23 8.09
N ILE A 1138 -56.40 -15.45 8.47
CA ILE A 1138 -56.95 -16.19 9.62
C ILE A 1138 -55.85 -16.87 10.43
N ARG A 1139 -56.17 -17.29 11.65
CA ARG A 1139 -55.29 -18.11 12.51
C ARG A 1139 -55.05 -19.49 11.88
N TRP A 1140 -53.80 -19.95 11.85
CA TRP A 1140 -53.46 -21.33 11.53
C TRP A 1140 -53.87 -22.26 12.68
N ASP A 1141 -53.49 -21.89 13.90
CA ASP A 1141 -53.91 -22.51 15.15
C ASP A 1141 -54.85 -21.60 15.92
N ALA A 1142 -56.13 -21.98 16.00
CA ALA A 1142 -57.16 -21.27 16.76
C ALA A 1142 -56.87 -21.23 18.28
N LYS A 1143 -55.99 -22.10 18.79
CA LYS A 1143 -55.56 -22.12 20.21
C LYS A 1143 -54.46 -21.07 20.52
N LYS A 1144 -53.98 -20.34 19.50
CA LYS A 1144 -52.92 -19.32 19.60
C LYS A 1144 -53.43 -17.96 19.09
N PRO A 1145 -52.88 -16.82 19.56
CA PRO A 1145 -53.25 -15.49 19.09
C PRO A 1145 -52.95 -15.25 17.61
N ALA A 1146 -53.52 -14.21 17.03
CA ALA A 1146 -53.29 -13.78 15.66
C ALA A 1146 -51.97 -12.99 15.55
N SER A 1147 -50.84 -13.73 15.52
CA SER A 1147 -49.47 -13.22 15.42
C SER A 1147 -48.79 -13.58 14.09
N VAL A 1148 -47.64 -12.96 13.79
CA VAL A 1148 -46.89 -13.16 12.53
C VAL A 1148 -46.57 -14.64 12.24
N SER A 1149 -46.27 -15.44 13.27
CA SER A 1149 -46.00 -16.88 13.16
C SER A 1149 -47.25 -17.78 13.25
N ASN A 1150 -48.46 -17.22 13.28
CA ASN A 1150 -49.72 -17.96 13.33
C ASN A 1150 -50.77 -17.50 12.28
N LEU A 1151 -50.43 -16.62 11.34
CA LEU A 1151 -51.38 -16.09 10.36
C LEU A 1151 -51.16 -16.64 8.94
N ILE A 1152 -52.23 -17.19 8.35
CA ILE A 1152 -52.27 -17.67 6.97
C ILE A 1152 -53.20 -16.82 6.11
N LEU A 1153 -52.83 -16.63 4.84
CA LEU A 1153 -53.62 -15.93 3.84
C LEU A 1153 -54.43 -16.95 3.02
N LEU A 1154 -55.76 -16.84 3.00
CA LEU A 1154 -56.67 -17.73 2.28
C LEU A 1154 -57.77 -16.94 1.55
N LYS A 1155 -58.44 -17.58 0.58
CA LYS A 1155 -59.69 -17.05 0.01
C LYS A 1155 -60.85 -17.28 0.98
N PHE A 1156 -61.90 -16.45 0.97
CA PHE A 1156 -63.04 -16.56 1.91
C PHE A 1156 -63.55 -18.01 2.13
N LYS A 1157 -63.88 -18.74 1.05
CA LYS A 1157 -64.33 -20.14 1.14
C LYS A 1157 -63.29 -21.12 1.70
N GLU A 1158 -62.00 -20.84 1.44
CA GLU A 1158 -60.90 -21.66 1.94
C GLU A 1158 -60.69 -21.45 3.44
N ALA A 1159 -61.04 -20.27 3.96
CA ALA A 1159 -61.07 -19.96 5.39
C ALA A 1159 -62.26 -20.66 6.08
N ASP A 1160 -63.47 -20.56 5.52
CA ASP A 1160 -64.65 -21.31 6.00
C ASP A 1160 -64.35 -22.82 6.13
N GLU A 1161 -63.66 -23.40 5.12
CA GLU A 1161 -63.24 -24.80 5.09
C GLU A 1161 -62.06 -25.15 6.02
N HIS A 1162 -61.29 -24.15 6.50
CA HIS A 1162 -60.19 -24.35 7.44
C HIS A 1162 -60.70 -24.34 8.88
N GLU A 1163 -61.54 -23.36 9.24
CA GLU A 1163 -62.07 -23.22 10.61
C GLU A 1163 -63.11 -24.30 10.95
N ALA A 1164 -63.73 -24.92 9.95
CA ALA A 1164 -64.57 -26.12 10.11
C ALA A 1164 -63.77 -27.42 10.39
N LYS A 1165 -62.43 -27.38 10.48
CA LYS A 1165 -61.55 -28.54 10.71
C LYS A 1165 -60.63 -28.31 11.90
N THR A 1166 -60.23 -29.39 12.58
CA THR A 1166 -59.10 -29.33 13.53
C THR A 1166 -57.75 -29.41 12.80
N ILE A 1167 -56.69 -28.86 13.38
CA ILE A 1167 -55.32 -28.96 12.83
C ILE A 1167 -54.89 -30.43 12.74
N GLU A 1168 -55.30 -31.21 13.73
CA GLU A 1168 -55.10 -32.65 13.81
C GLU A 1168 -55.71 -33.36 12.59
N GLU A 1169 -56.93 -33.01 12.16
CA GLU A 1169 -57.54 -33.51 10.91
C GLU A 1169 -56.87 -32.98 9.64
N VAL A 1170 -56.45 -31.71 9.60
CA VAL A 1170 -55.71 -31.15 8.46
C VAL A 1170 -54.38 -31.89 8.27
N LYS A 1171 -53.69 -32.22 9.38
CA LYS A 1171 -52.44 -33.00 9.35
C LYS A 1171 -52.63 -34.43 8.86
N GLU A 1172 -53.74 -35.09 9.21
CA GLU A 1172 -54.04 -36.45 8.74
C GLU A 1172 -54.54 -36.51 7.30
N ARG A 1173 -55.33 -35.53 6.84
CA ARG A 1173 -55.99 -35.56 5.51
C ARG A 1173 -55.28 -34.75 4.44
N GLU A 1174 -54.49 -33.75 4.81
CA GLU A 1174 -53.90 -32.75 3.91
C GLU A 1174 -52.40 -32.51 4.26
N ALA A 1175 -51.66 -33.59 4.49
CA ALA A 1175 -50.28 -33.59 5.01
C ALA A 1175 -49.33 -32.62 4.25
N ASP A 1176 -49.32 -32.65 2.91
CA ASP A 1176 -48.49 -31.75 2.07
C ASP A 1176 -48.77 -30.25 2.35
N PHE A 1177 -50.03 -29.90 2.62
CA PHE A 1177 -50.44 -28.55 2.97
C PHE A 1177 -50.05 -28.21 4.41
N PHE A 1178 -50.22 -29.15 5.34
CA PHE A 1178 -49.75 -28.99 6.72
C PHE A 1178 -48.24 -28.76 6.79
N GLU A 1179 -47.42 -29.53 6.07
CA GLU A 1179 -45.96 -29.35 6.06
C GLU A 1179 -45.55 -28.02 5.40
N LYS A 1180 -46.15 -27.68 4.25
CA LYS A 1180 -45.91 -26.41 3.54
C LYS A 1180 -46.14 -25.20 4.47
N VAL A 1181 -47.31 -25.13 5.11
CA VAL A 1181 -47.65 -24.02 6.00
C VAL A 1181 -46.79 -24.02 7.25
N SER A 1182 -46.58 -25.17 7.88
CA SER A 1182 -45.75 -25.27 9.09
C SER A 1182 -44.29 -24.86 8.85
N CYS A 1183 -43.76 -25.10 7.65
CA CYS A 1183 -42.43 -24.65 7.24
C CYS A 1183 -42.35 -23.11 7.11
N VAL A 1184 -43.33 -22.50 6.42
CA VAL A 1184 -43.41 -21.04 6.24
C VAL A 1184 -43.56 -20.32 7.59
N LEU A 1185 -44.47 -20.76 8.45
CA LEU A 1185 -44.71 -20.14 9.75
C LEU A 1185 -43.53 -20.31 10.73
N LYS A 1186 -42.83 -21.45 10.69
CA LYS A 1186 -41.60 -21.65 11.46
C LYS A 1186 -40.45 -20.75 10.98
N LYS A 1187 -40.40 -20.41 9.69
CA LYS A 1187 -39.47 -19.38 9.20
C LYS A 1187 -39.85 -17.99 9.75
N ALA A 1188 -41.13 -17.63 9.71
CA ALA A 1188 -41.62 -16.37 10.29
C ALA A 1188 -41.29 -16.23 11.78
N GLU A 1189 -41.41 -17.32 12.55
CA GLU A 1189 -41.01 -17.39 13.96
C GLU A 1189 -39.50 -17.10 14.14
N LEU A 1190 -38.63 -17.66 13.30
CA LEU A 1190 -37.19 -17.38 13.34
C LEU A 1190 -36.85 -15.95 12.90
N ASP A 1191 -37.52 -15.43 11.86
CA ASP A 1191 -37.29 -14.09 11.31
C ASP A 1191 -37.69 -12.96 12.31
N PHE A 1192 -38.51 -13.26 13.34
CA PHE A 1192 -39.05 -12.31 14.33
C PHE A 1192 -38.60 -12.56 15.80
N CYS A 1193 -37.80 -13.60 16.09
CA CYS A 1193 -37.32 -13.90 17.46
C CYS A 1193 -36.01 -13.15 17.84
N VAL A 1194 -35.94 -11.83 17.62
CA VAL A 1194 -34.75 -10.97 17.86
C VAL A 1194 -35.08 -9.79 18.78
#